data_AF-A0A951RG15-F1
#
_entry.id   AF-A0A951RG15-F1
#
_cell.length_a   1.000
_cell.length_b   1.000
_cell.length_c   1.000
_cell.angle_alpha   90.00
_cell.angle_beta   90.00
_cell.angle_gamma   90.00
#
_symmetry.space_group_name_H-M   'P 1'
#
loop_
_entity.id
_entity.type
_entity.pdbx_description
1 polymer ?
#
loop_
_entity_poly.entity_id
_entity_poly.type
_entity_poly.pdbx_seq_one_letter_code
_entity_poly.pdbx_strand_id
1 'polypeptide(L)'
;MRYRYFNFFVLFLLISFTAVSQEFFPKGLTEAEKEVYEEYIRTFEYGTKGINPPAVPPRTPAEFEEAGGVIVTWASYSAELREIVRHSRLRVPVYIIASNPSNVQSYLTQGGVSLDNIFILQLPFNSVWVRDYGPQSVYLDDTDELAFIDWVYNRPQRPNDNMLPVNLGNALDVEVFQMTANPNRLVTTGGNFMSDGHGTGFSSKLILTENSSLTESQIDAIIYAYMGIDQYIKMDELPYDNISHLDMHMKLLDEETLLVAQFPTGVSDGPYIESNLSWLLDNHQTCYDRDYQVVRIPMVPSSGGNYPPQTSYRTYTNSLILNDLVMVPAYYNTVLNNEALAIYQQAMPGYDIVGINMENVIPASGAIHCISREIAATDPIFISHAPIREVEIDLSEYLIEAKIKNANGITSASVFYRIDDQDDFTEIPMTFQSGIYTAVIPAQACNTIIDYYISATNPNKTITKPLVAPANYWSFQSAGESIDFAASNTSADVNEEVTFFYTGCLTEDEINEAIWHFGEGAIPQTATGIEDHTVVYETEGYKTISLTLNGEELIRENLVLITPETTWQLTMQINGEGQTSPATGTYTYVEGTEVELSATPAEGWVFEEWLLDSNETYENDQITVTIDQDITAIAVFKQIETTVADWENKFLFDVFPNPAEGRFNIVMSPSNGPVNIRIFNIQGQLVYQNQVVSTQWDEQFQVDLSNETKGIYLVQVSGNHGVKTKRILIK
;
A
#
# COMPACT_ATOMS: atom_id res chain seq x y z
N MET A 1 98.20 34.59 46.12
CA MET A 1 97.40 33.38 46.42
C MET A 1 95.98 33.83 46.76
N ARG A 2 94.98 33.34 46.02
CA ARG A 2 93.52 33.48 46.18
C ARG A 2 92.87 34.85 45.87
N TYR A 3 92.35 34.97 44.64
CA TYR A 3 91.12 35.71 44.33
C TYR A 3 89.92 34.87 44.76
N ARG A 4 88.91 35.44 45.41
CA ARG A 4 87.52 34.94 45.35
C ARG A 4 86.50 36.07 45.48
N TYR A 5 85.48 35.94 44.64
CA TYR A 5 84.50 36.93 44.23
C TYR A 5 83.25 36.96 45.10
N PHE A 6 82.61 38.12 45.00
CA PHE A 6 81.27 38.61 45.37
C PHE A 6 80.14 37.61 45.71
N ASN A 7 79.37 37.99 46.74
CA ASN A 7 78.12 37.38 47.20
C ASN A 7 76.97 37.62 46.21
N PHE A 8 76.15 36.58 45.98
CA PHE A 8 74.74 36.73 45.58
C PHE A 8 73.91 35.66 46.29
N PHE A 9 72.95 36.09 47.10
CA PHE A 9 71.94 35.24 47.74
C PHE A 9 70.79 35.09 46.73
N VAL A 10 70.52 33.87 46.27
CA VAL A 10 69.37 33.55 45.40
C VAL A 10 68.32 32.83 46.25
N LEU A 11 67.17 33.49 46.41
CA LEU A 11 65.95 32.95 47.00
C LEU A 11 65.28 32.06 45.93
N PHE A 12 65.25 30.75 46.13
CA PHE A 12 64.50 29.84 45.25
C PHE A 12 63.01 29.90 45.61
N LEU A 13 62.21 30.56 44.75
CA LEU A 13 60.75 30.49 44.79
C LEU A 13 60.34 29.16 44.13
N LEU A 14 59.89 28.19 44.93
CA LEU A 14 59.23 26.98 44.42
C LEU A 14 57.84 27.37 43.90
N ILE A 15 57.74 27.62 42.60
CA ILE A 15 56.45 27.72 41.90
C ILE A 15 55.99 26.30 41.62
N SER A 16 55.05 25.81 42.42
CA SER A 16 54.32 24.59 42.13
C SER A 16 53.44 24.82 40.90
N PHE A 17 53.92 24.41 39.72
CA PHE A 17 53.04 24.20 38.57
C PHE A 17 52.19 22.97 38.86
N THR A 18 50.94 23.15 39.26
CA THR A 18 49.93 22.10 39.12
C THR A 18 49.62 21.98 37.64
N ALA A 19 50.33 21.07 36.96
CA ALA A 19 49.84 20.54 35.71
C ALA A 19 48.48 19.87 36.02
N VAL A 20 47.39 20.41 35.47
CA VAL A 20 46.10 19.73 35.48
C VAL A 20 46.29 18.51 34.58
N SER A 21 46.45 17.35 35.20
CA SER A 21 46.33 16.06 34.54
C SER A 21 44.93 15.95 33.95
N GLN A 22 44.83 15.62 32.66
CA GLN A 22 43.59 15.23 32.02
C GLN A 22 43.03 14.01 32.76
N GLU A 23 41.87 14.15 33.44
CA GLU A 23 41.18 12.97 33.98
C GLU A 23 40.55 12.23 32.80
N PHE A 24 41.10 11.06 32.47
CA PHE A 24 40.51 10.14 31.52
C PHE A 24 39.35 9.42 32.21
N PHE A 25 38.12 9.76 31.84
CA PHE A 25 36.95 9.04 32.30
C PHE A 25 36.77 7.72 31.52
N PRO A 26 36.37 6.63 32.20
CA PRO A 26 36.17 5.33 31.56
C PRO A 26 34.93 5.30 30.67
N LYS A 27 34.94 4.33 29.72
CA LYS A 27 33.88 4.16 28.71
C LYS A 27 32.53 3.74 29.31
N GLY A 28 32.58 2.87 30.32
CA GLY A 28 31.43 2.46 31.12
C GLY A 28 31.61 2.83 32.59
N LEU A 29 30.64 2.42 33.42
CA LEU A 29 30.74 2.56 34.87
C LEU A 29 31.96 1.82 35.41
N THR A 30 32.82 2.51 36.16
CA THR A 30 33.83 1.89 37.01
C THR A 30 33.18 0.97 38.05
N GLU A 31 33.94 0.03 38.62
CA GLU A 31 33.44 -0.78 39.75
C GLU A 31 32.98 0.10 40.92
N ALA A 32 33.69 1.20 41.20
CA ALA A 32 33.26 2.18 42.20
C ALA A 32 31.96 2.89 41.84
N GLU A 33 31.74 3.23 40.55
CA GLU A 33 30.47 3.78 40.08
C GLU A 33 29.33 2.77 40.17
N LYS A 34 29.57 1.50 39.84
CA LYS A 34 28.57 0.42 39.97
C LYS A 34 28.10 0.25 41.41
N GLU A 35 29.01 0.34 42.38
CA GLU A 35 28.68 0.24 43.81
C GLU A 35 27.73 1.35 44.28
N VAL A 36 27.84 2.56 43.71
CA VAL A 36 27.00 3.71 44.08
C VAL A 36 25.86 3.98 43.10
N TYR A 37 25.78 3.24 41.98
CA TYR A 37 24.87 3.52 40.88
C TYR A 37 23.41 3.48 41.34
N GLU A 38 22.99 2.39 41.97
CA GLU A 38 21.61 2.23 42.48
C GLU A 38 21.23 3.33 43.49
N GLU A 39 22.15 3.70 44.38
CA GLU A 39 21.90 4.78 45.34
C GLU A 39 21.83 6.14 44.65
N TYR A 40 22.74 6.42 43.71
CA TYR A 40 22.75 7.63 42.91
C TYR A 40 21.44 7.77 42.13
N ILE A 41 21.06 6.77 41.34
CA ILE A 41 19.82 6.80 40.54
C ILE A 41 18.60 7.01 41.44
N ARG A 42 18.57 6.41 42.64
CA ARG A 42 17.44 6.57 43.59
C ARG A 42 17.38 7.94 44.26
N THR A 43 18.53 8.58 44.50
CA THR A 43 18.63 9.75 45.40
C THR A 43 19.02 11.04 44.70
N PHE A 44 19.42 10.99 43.43
CA PHE A 44 19.86 12.17 42.70
C PHE A 44 18.73 13.18 42.54
N GLU A 45 18.77 14.30 43.26
CA GLU A 45 17.90 15.46 43.09
C GLU A 45 18.74 16.71 43.29
N TYR A 46 18.81 17.61 42.31
CA TYR A 46 19.60 18.84 42.43
C TYR A 46 18.80 20.13 42.19
N GLY A 47 17.50 20.01 41.87
CA GLY A 47 16.62 21.15 41.63
C GLY A 47 15.14 20.80 41.76
N THR A 48 14.32 21.79 42.12
CA THR A 48 12.85 21.67 42.21
C THR A 48 12.11 22.48 41.14
N LYS A 49 12.83 23.23 40.31
CA LYS A 49 12.26 24.04 39.22
C LYS A 49 12.17 23.18 37.94
N GLY A 50 11.06 23.26 37.21
CA GLY A 50 10.92 22.53 35.94
C GLY A 50 10.78 21.01 36.09
N ILE A 51 10.55 20.48 37.30
CA ILE A 51 10.46 19.02 37.53
C ILE A 51 9.14 18.38 37.08
N ASN A 52 8.15 19.20 36.72
CA ASN A 52 6.92 18.74 36.10
C ASN A 52 7.09 18.79 34.57
N PRO A 53 6.38 17.95 33.80
CA PRO A 53 6.38 18.05 32.36
C PRO A 53 5.79 19.40 31.91
N PRO A 54 6.05 19.81 30.65
CA PRO A 54 5.27 20.81 29.95
C PRO A 54 3.75 20.60 30.13
N ALA A 55 2.98 21.68 30.06
CA ALA A 55 1.53 21.64 30.28
C ALA A 55 0.78 20.82 29.21
N VAL A 56 1.31 20.83 27.99
CA VAL A 56 0.92 19.98 26.87
C VAL A 56 2.16 19.27 26.35
N PRO A 57 2.04 18.05 25.79
CA PRO A 57 3.17 17.38 25.15
C PRO A 57 3.81 18.30 24.11
N PRO A 58 5.13 18.58 24.20
CA PRO A 58 5.81 19.44 23.25
C PRO A 58 6.06 18.70 21.92
N ARG A 59 6.76 19.31 20.97
CA ARG A 59 7.31 18.62 19.80
C ARG A 59 8.82 18.52 19.90
N THR A 60 9.38 17.31 19.76
CA THR A 60 10.83 17.14 19.61
C THR A 60 11.21 17.33 18.14
N PRO A 61 12.07 18.30 17.79
CA PRO A 61 12.59 18.41 16.44
C PRO A 61 13.59 17.32 16.11
N ALA A 62 13.65 16.94 14.83
CA ALA A 62 14.71 16.09 14.31
C ALA A 62 16.03 16.86 14.14
N GLU A 63 17.15 16.14 14.11
CA GLU A 63 18.48 16.73 13.91
C GLU A 63 18.66 17.34 12.51
N PHE A 64 17.92 16.85 11.51
CA PHE A 64 17.93 17.37 10.14
C PHE A 64 17.02 18.59 9.95
N GLU A 65 16.31 19.05 10.99
CA GLU A 65 15.58 20.32 10.97
C GLU A 65 16.51 21.53 11.18
N GLU A 66 15.93 22.72 11.13
CA GLU A 66 16.68 23.97 11.31
C GLU A 66 17.32 24.07 12.70
N ALA A 67 18.65 24.12 12.73
CA ALA A 67 19.45 24.30 13.92
C ALA A 67 19.75 25.79 14.16
N GLY A 68 19.57 26.23 15.40
CA GLY A 68 19.92 27.56 15.91
C GLY A 68 21.27 27.63 16.60
N GLY A 69 21.93 26.49 16.85
CA GLY A 69 23.24 26.45 17.49
C GLY A 69 23.82 25.05 17.62
N VAL A 70 25.07 24.96 18.07
CA VAL A 70 25.70 23.70 18.47
C VAL A 70 26.54 23.91 19.72
N ILE A 71 26.54 22.92 20.60
CA ILE A 71 27.27 22.89 21.86
C ILE A 71 28.46 21.94 21.73
N VAL A 72 29.61 22.36 22.25
CA VAL A 72 30.77 21.48 22.49
C VAL A 72 31.35 21.76 23.88
N THR A 73 31.82 20.71 24.56
CA THR A 73 32.50 20.87 25.85
C THR A 73 34.00 20.71 25.70
N TRP A 74 34.76 21.76 26.00
CA TRP A 74 36.21 21.84 25.82
C TRP A 74 37.00 21.13 26.94
N ALA A 75 36.78 19.82 27.08
CA ALA A 75 37.41 18.97 28.09
C ALA A 75 38.65 18.22 27.57
N SER A 76 38.52 17.59 26.40
CA SER A 76 39.53 16.75 25.75
C SER A 76 39.40 16.82 24.23
N TYR A 77 40.32 16.20 23.47
CA TYR A 77 40.23 16.11 22.01
C TYR A 77 40.17 17.49 21.31
N SER A 78 40.95 18.46 21.79
CA SER A 78 40.91 19.84 21.31
C SER A 78 41.18 19.99 19.81
N ALA A 79 41.91 19.04 19.20
CA ALA A 79 42.16 19.07 17.77
C ALA A 79 40.86 18.77 17.00
N GLU A 80 40.16 17.71 17.39
CA GLU A 80 38.88 17.28 16.81
C GLU A 80 37.77 18.30 17.08
N LEU A 81 37.67 18.80 18.32
CA LEU A 81 36.73 19.87 18.67
C LEU A 81 36.96 21.14 17.85
N ARG A 82 38.21 21.51 17.57
CA ARG A 82 38.52 22.66 16.71
C ARG A 82 37.95 22.49 15.30
N GLU A 83 38.01 21.28 14.74
CA GLU A 83 37.46 21.00 13.40
C GLU A 83 35.93 21.13 13.42
N ILE A 84 35.26 20.55 14.43
CA ILE A 84 33.80 20.71 14.61
C ILE A 84 33.42 22.19 14.70
N VAL A 85 34.14 22.96 15.54
CA VAL A 85 33.93 24.41 15.69
C VAL A 85 34.17 25.15 14.37
N ARG A 86 35.22 24.79 13.62
CA ARG A 86 35.59 25.46 12.36
C ARG A 86 34.48 25.38 11.33
N HIS A 87 33.86 24.21 11.17
CA HIS A 87 32.79 24.00 10.20
C HIS A 87 31.45 24.54 10.71
N SER A 88 31.13 24.31 11.98
CA SER A 88 29.84 24.71 12.55
C SER A 88 29.62 26.21 12.59
N ARG A 89 30.65 26.99 12.93
CA ARG A 89 30.56 28.47 13.07
C ARG A 89 30.15 29.20 11.79
N LEU A 90 30.28 28.53 10.63
CA LEU A 90 29.86 29.06 9.33
C LEU A 90 28.35 29.01 9.13
N ARG A 91 27.63 28.15 9.88
CA ARG A 91 26.18 27.95 9.78
C ARG A 91 25.44 28.50 10.98
N VAL A 92 25.92 28.20 12.18
CA VAL A 92 25.21 28.46 13.43
C VAL A 92 26.14 28.95 14.54
N PRO A 93 25.60 29.65 15.55
CA PRO A 93 26.29 29.91 16.81
C PRO A 93 26.89 28.64 17.43
N VAL A 94 28.18 28.70 17.80
CA VAL A 94 28.88 27.62 18.50
C VAL A 94 29.07 27.99 19.97
N TYR A 95 28.40 27.27 20.86
CA TYR A 95 28.50 27.42 22.30
C TYR A 95 29.56 26.46 22.85
N ILE A 96 30.71 27.01 23.24
CA ILE A 96 31.82 26.23 23.79
C ILE A 96 31.80 26.33 25.32
N ILE A 97 31.56 25.20 25.98
CA ILE A 97 31.64 25.11 27.44
C ILE A 97 33.09 24.89 27.84
N ALA A 98 33.69 25.81 28.59
CA ALA A 98 35.11 25.74 28.90
C ALA A 98 35.46 26.30 30.29
N SER A 99 36.38 25.64 30.99
CA SER A 99 36.87 26.11 32.30
C SER A 99 37.76 27.36 32.19
N ASN A 100 38.41 27.56 31.04
CA ASN A 100 39.25 28.72 30.76
C ASN A 100 38.99 29.25 29.33
N PRO A 101 38.07 30.22 29.17
CA PRO A 101 37.73 30.77 27.87
C PRO A 101 38.93 31.34 27.09
N SER A 102 39.86 32.03 27.76
CA SER A 102 41.03 32.63 27.11
C SER A 102 41.98 31.59 26.50
N ASN A 103 42.10 30.42 27.12
CA ASN A 103 42.89 29.31 26.56
C ASN A 103 42.27 28.79 25.26
N VAL A 104 40.95 28.56 25.26
CA VAL A 104 40.21 28.12 24.07
C VAL A 104 40.34 29.13 22.94
N GLN A 105 40.14 30.42 23.21
CA GLN A 105 40.32 31.50 22.21
C GLN A 105 41.72 31.46 21.59
N SER A 106 42.75 31.30 22.43
CA SER A 106 44.14 31.23 21.98
C SER A 106 44.41 29.98 21.13
N TYR A 107 43.84 28.84 21.51
CA TYR A 107 44.00 27.58 20.76
C TYR A 107 43.31 27.65 19.40
N LEU A 108 42.06 28.13 19.35
CA LEU A 108 41.28 28.27 18.11
C LEU A 108 41.97 29.22 17.13
N THR A 109 42.38 30.40 17.59
CA THR A 109 43.06 31.40 16.76
C THR A 109 44.42 30.92 16.24
N GLN A 110 45.22 30.24 17.07
CA GLN A 110 46.46 29.59 16.63
C GLN A 110 46.20 28.49 15.59
N GLY A 111 45.06 27.80 15.70
CA GLY A 111 44.58 26.83 14.73
C GLY A 111 43.86 27.42 13.52
N GLY A 112 43.93 28.74 13.30
CA GLY A 112 43.35 29.42 12.14
C GLY A 112 41.81 29.51 12.15
N VAL A 113 41.17 29.32 13.31
CA VAL A 113 39.71 29.48 13.47
C VAL A 113 39.42 30.88 13.97
N SER A 114 38.62 31.62 13.19
CA SER A 114 38.10 32.93 13.59
C SER A 114 37.03 32.78 14.66
N LEU A 115 36.89 33.79 15.54
CA LEU A 115 36.01 33.75 16.72
C LEU A 115 34.61 34.34 16.46
N ASP A 116 34.27 34.64 15.20
CA ASP A 116 32.92 35.01 14.80
C ASP A 116 31.97 33.83 15.00
N ASN A 117 30.77 34.12 15.49
CA ASN A 117 29.74 33.13 15.79
C ASN A 117 30.15 32.09 16.86
N ILE A 118 31.15 32.39 17.69
CA ILE A 118 31.63 31.53 18.78
C ILE A 118 31.37 32.20 20.13
N PHE A 119 30.67 31.48 21.01
CA PHE A 119 30.31 31.91 22.35
C PHE A 119 30.94 30.95 23.37
N ILE A 120 31.94 31.42 24.11
CA ILE A 120 32.65 30.58 25.08
C ILE A 120 32.13 30.86 26.48
N LEU A 121 31.45 29.88 27.06
CA LEU A 121 30.76 29.97 28.34
C LEU A 121 31.58 29.26 29.42
N GLN A 122 31.84 29.96 30.52
CA GLN A 122 32.52 29.39 31.67
C GLN A 122 31.52 28.74 32.64
N LEU A 123 31.08 27.53 32.30
CA LEU A 123 30.19 26.71 33.11
C LEU A 123 30.91 25.45 33.64
N PRO A 124 30.49 24.88 34.79
CA PRO A 124 31.01 23.60 35.28
C PRO A 124 30.64 22.44 34.34
N PHE A 125 31.57 21.50 34.16
CA PHE A 125 31.38 20.22 33.46
C PHE A 125 32.40 19.21 33.99
N ASN A 126 32.26 17.93 33.62
CA ASN A 126 33.22 16.86 33.91
C ASN A 126 33.83 16.28 32.62
N SER A 127 33.05 16.08 31.55
CA SER A 127 33.49 15.34 30.37
C SER A 127 33.12 15.98 29.03
N VAL A 128 33.67 15.45 27.94
CA VAL A 128 33.48 15.95 26.56
C VAL A 128 32.16 15.52 25.91
N TRP A 129 31.47 14.54 26.49
CA TRP A 129 30.35 13.80 25.88
C TRP A 129 29.02 14.56 25.92
N VAL A 130 29.00 15.81 25.46
CA VAL A 130 27.86 16.72 25.59
C VAL A 130 26.60 16.23 24.87
N ARG A 131 26.72 15.29 23.94
CA ARG A 131 25.58 14.57 23.38
C ARG A 131 24.75 13.89 24.45
N ASP A 132 25.40 13.25 25.42
CA ASP A 132 24.71 12.36 26.34
C ASP A 132 24.00 13.11 27.45
N TYR A 133 24.62 14.16 27.96
CA TYR A 133 24.16 14.93 29.12
C TYR A 133 23.68 16.34 28.78
N GLY A 134 23.90 16.81 27.54
CA GLY A 134 23.43 18.12 27.09
C GLY A 134 21.91 18.19 26.98
N PRO A 135 21.35 19.41 26.89
CA PRO A 135 19.91 19.58 26.81
C PRO A 135 19.35 19.04 25.49
N GLN A 136 18.18 18.41 25.55
CA GLN A 136 17.39 18.10 24.35
C GLN A 136 16.46 19.26 24.03
N SER A 137 16.54 19.78 22.81
CA SER A 137 15.62 20.82 22.35
C SER A 137 14.21 20.24 22.14
N VAL A 138 13.18 21.00 22.51
CA VAL A 138 11.77 20.76 22.21
C VAL A 138 11.04 22.08 21.97
N TYR A 139 9.86 22.04 21.34
CA TYR A 139 8.97 23.20 21.19
C TYR A 139 7.67 23.01 21.99
N LEU A 140 7.33 23.95 22.88
CA LEU A 140 6.20 23.83 23.82
C LEU A 140 4.79 23.95 23.18
N ASP A 141 4.73 24.35 21.90
CA ASP A 141 3.52 24.33 21.07
C ASP A 141 3.96 24.25 19.59
N ASP A 142 4.33 23.06 19.12
CA ASP A 142 4.87 22.71 17.79
C ASP A 142 6.10 23.49 17.28
N THR A 143 6.00 24.81 17.16
CA THR A 143 7.04 25.73 16.66
C THR A 143 7.24 26.98 17.52
N ASP A 144 6.49 27.13 18.62
CA ASP A 144 6.34 28.43 19.29
C ASP A 144 7.51 28.83 20.19
N GLU A 145 7.76 28.04 21.23
CA GLU A 145 8.77 28.37 22.24
C GLU A 145 9.76 27.22 22.37
N LEU A 146 11.04 27.52 22.11
CA LEU A 146 12.14 26.60 22.36
C LEU A 146 12.29 26.40 23.87
N ALA A 147 12.30 25.15 24.29
CA ALA A 147 12.66 24.74 25.63
C ALA A 147 13.68 23.59 25.59
N PHE A 148 14.29 23.35 26.74
CA PHE A 148 15.21 22.24 26.95
C PHE A 148 14.60 21.18 27.85
N ILE A 149 14.90 19.94 27.54
CA ILE A 149 14.64 18.79 28.37
C ILE A 149 15.97 18.29 28.94
N ASP A 150 15.95 18.01 30.23
CA ASP A 150 17.03 17.46 31.03
C ASP A 150 16.59 16.13 31.65
N TRP A 151 17.53 15.20 31.85
CA TRP A 151 17.31 13.87 32.38
C TRP A 151 18.43 13.50 33.35
N VAL A 152 18.30 12.37 34.06
CA VAL A 152 19.39 11.89 34.91
C VAL A 152 20.46 11.25 34.03
N TYR A 153 21.63 11.88 33.91
CA TYR A 153 22.77 11.28 33.24
C TYR A 153 23.29 10.06 34.02
N ASN A 154 23.49 8.95 33.30
CA ASN A 154 23.89 7.63 33.80
C ASN A 154 25.36 7.53 34.28
N ARG A 155 25.99 8.63 34.72
CA ARG A 155 27.38 8.66 35.22
C ARG A 155 27.45 9.34 36.60
N PRO A 156 27.35 8.58 37.71
CA PRO A 156 27.29 9.11 39.08
C PRO A 156 28.44 10.03 39.49
N GLN A 157 29.65 9.79 38.96
CA GLN A 157 30.84 10.60 39.27
C GLN A 157 30.96 11.86 38.40
N ARG A 158 29.94 12.16 37.58
CA ARG A 158 29.91 13.33 36.68
C ARG A 158 28.74 14.28 36.99
N PRO A 159 28.63 14.81 38.23
CA PRO A 159 27.50 15.64 38.63
C PRO A 159 27.42 16.98 37.89
N ASN A 160 28.55 17.55 37.42
CA ASN A 160 28.54 18.80 36.68
C ASN A 160 28.05 18.61 35.23
N ASP A 161 28.33 17.45 34.62
CA ASP A 161 27.74 17.09 33.33
C ASP A 161 26.22 17.09 33.45
N ASN A 162 25.69 16.46 34.51
CA ASN A 162 24.25 16.40 34.75
C ASN A 162 23.60 17.75 35.08
N MET A 163 24.38 18.75 35.50
CA MET A 163 23.90 20.12 35.73
C MET A 163 24.01 21.02 34.50
N LEU A 164 24.66 20.58 33.42
CA LEU A 164 24.91 21.44 32.27
C LEU A 164 23.61 21.95 31.64
N PRO A 165 22.54 21.14 31.41
CA PRO A 165 21.30 21.62 30.80
C PRO A 165 20.70 22.82 31.54
N VAL A 166 20.62 22.75 32.87
CA VAL A 166 20.11 23.86 33.71
C VAL A 166 21.04 25.08 33.67
N ASN A 167 22.36 24.88 33.76
CA ASN A 167 23.32 25.97 33.73
C ASN A 167 23.31 26.68 32.36
N LEU A 168 23.19 25.92 31.27
CA LEU A 168 23.13 26.46 29.92
C LEU A 168 21.78 27.14 29.64
N GLY A 169 20.67 26.53 30.04
CA GLY A 169 19.34 27.14 29.92
C GLY A 169 19.26 28.50 30.61
N ASN A 170 19.80 28.61 31.84
CA ASN A 170 19.90 29.90 32.53
C ASN A 170 20.82 30.92 31.81
N ALA A 171 21.88 30.45 31.15
CA ALA A 171 22.81 31.33 30.42
C ALA A 171 22.23 31.83 29.08
N LEU A 172 21.37 31.02 28.45
CA LEU A 172 20.73 31.32 27.17
C LEU A 172 19.30 31.88 27.32
N ASP A 173 18.78 31.96 28.55
CA ASP A 173 17.39 32.33 28.85
C ASP A 173 16.37 31.40 28.18
N VAL A 174 16.62 30.09 28.25
CA VAL A 174 15.77 29.02 27.72
C VAL A 174 15.19 28.21 28.89
N GLU A 175 13.88 27.96 28.87
CA GLU A 175 13.22 27.16 29.90
C GLU A 175 13.73 25.71 29.89
N VAL A 176 13.87 25.10 31.07
CA VAL A 176 14.36 23.72 31.23
C VAL A 176 13.38 22.89 32.03
N PHE A 177 12.89 21.79 31.44
CA PHE A 177 12.09 20.77 32.10
C PHE A 177 12.95 19.55 32.42
N GLN A 178 12.87 19.05 33.66
CA GLN A 178 13.79 18.08 34.22
C GLN A 178 13.07 16.77 34.56
N MET A 179 13.49 15.67 33.95
CA MET A 179 13.13 14.29 34.29
C MET A 179 13.98 13.76 35.46
N THR A 180 14.20 14.57 36.50
CA THR A 180 15.13 14.25 37.61
C THR A 180 14.44 13.87 38.91
N ALA A 181 13.11 14.03 38.99
CA ALA A 181 12.33 13.82 40.21
C ALA A 181 11.19 12.81 39.99
N ASN A 182 10.84 12.06 41.03
CA ASN A 182 9.73 11.10 40.97
C ASN A 182 8.37 11.83 40.85
N PRO A 183 7.40 11.29 40.09
CA PRO A 183 7.42 9.98 39.42
C PRO A 183 8.07 9.94 38.03
N ASN A 184 8.52 11.09 37.50
CA ASN A 184 9.01 11.24 36.12
C ASN A 184 10.53 11.12 35.99
N ARG A 185 11.18 10.50 36.98
CA ARG A 185 12.62 10.31 36.99
C ARG A 185 12.99 9.35 35.89
N LEU A 186 13.83 9.79 34.95
CA LEU A 186 14.29 8.96 33.85
C LEU A 186 15.80 9.10 33.68
N VAL A 187 16.48 7.96 33.61
CA VAL A 187 17.89 7.85 33.28
C VAL A 187 17.99 7.61 31.79
N THR A 188 18.72 8.45 31.06
CA THR A 188 18.95 8.23 29.63
C THR A 188 20.20 8.99 29.17
N THR A 189 20.55 8.80 27.90
CA THR A 189 21.65 9.47 27.22
C THR A 189 21.17 9.93 25.84
N GLY A 190 21.55 11.15 25.45
CA GLY A 190 21.17 11.70 24.15
C GLY A 190 21.76 10.94 22.96
N GLY A 191 22.88 10.22 23.11
CA GLY A 191 23.42 9.36 22.04
C GLY A 191 22.56 8.12 21.77
N ASN A 192 21.71 7.73 22.73
CA ASN A 192 20.75 6.64 22.58
C ASN A 192 19.34 7.13 22.22
N PHE A 193 19.19 8.35 21.70
CA PHE A 193 17.90 8.89 21.30
C PHE A 193 17.99 9.64 19.97
N MET A 194 17.01 9.41 19.09
CA MET A 194 16.80 10.18 17.85
C MET A 194 15.30 10.34 17.60
N SER A 195 14.90 11.39 16.87
CA SER A 195 13.50 11.62 16.49
C SER A 195 13.38 11.99 15.01
N ASP A 196 12.23 11.65 14.41
CA ASP A 196 11.83 12.02 13.05
C ASP A 196 11.19 13.42 12.96
N GLY A 197 11.03 14.12 14.10
CA GLY A 197 10.41 15.45 14.16
C GLY A 197 8.88 15.43 14.17
N HIS A 198 8.27 14.25 14.04
CA HIS A 198 6.84 14.02 13.82
C HIS A 198 6.18 13.15 14.92
N GLY A 199 6.88 12.91 16.02
CA GLY A 199 6.38 12.14 17.16
C GLY A 199 6.97 10.73 17.28
N THR A 200 7.74 10.28 16.29
CA THR A 200 8.48 9.02 16.40
C THR A 200 9.84 9.28 17.05
N GLY A 201 10.18 8.43 18.01
CA GLY A 201 11.49 8.39 18.67
C GLY A 201 12.10 7.00 18.58
N PHE A 202 13.42 6.94 18.59
CA PHE A 202 14.19 5.71 18.48
C PHE A 202 15.24 5.62 19.58
N SER A 203 15.40 4.45 20.18
CA SER A 203 16.53 4.13 21.06
C SER A 203 16.88 2.65 20.98
N SER A 204 17.98 2.26 21.62
CA SER A 204 18.14 0.87 22.04
C SER A 204 17.31 0.60 23.31
N LYS A 205 17.13 -0.68 23.65
CA LYS A 205 16.51 -1.14 24.90
C LYS A 205 17.35 -0.86 26.15
N LEU A 206 18.52 -0.23 26.02
CA LEU A 206 19.29 0.28 27.16
C LEU A 206 18.42 1.16 28.08
N ILE A 207 17.50 1.94 27.51
CA ILE A 207 16.58 2.76 28.32
C ILE A 207 15.71 1.92 29.27
N LEU A 208 15.34 0.70 28.89
CA LEU A 208 14.60 -0.22 29.76
C LEU A 208 15.52 -0.79 30.84
N THR A 209 16.74 -1.17 30.45
CA THR A 209 17.76 -1.73 31.35
C THR A 209 18.16 -0.72 32.44
N GLU A 210 18.37 0.54 32.08
CA GLU A 210 18.77 1.61 33.01
C GLU A 210 17.63 2.11 33.90
N ASN A 211 16.38 1.83 33.53
CA ASN A 211 15.18 2.24 34.27
C ASN A 211 14.33 1.04 34.71
N SER A 212 14.98 -0.04 35.17
CA SER A 212 14.32 -1.30 35.57
C SER A 212 13.23 -1.20 36.66
N SER A 213 13.16 -0.06 37.36
CA SER A 213 12.10 0.26 38.32
C SER A 213 10.78 0.74 37.68
N LEU A 214 10.82 1.08 36.39
CA LEU A 214 9.68 1.50 35.58
C LEU A 214 9.28 0.40 34.60
N THR A 215 7.99 0.31 34.30
CA THR A 215 7.51 -0.47 33.15
C THR A 215 7.78 0.30 31.85
N GLU A 216 7.87 -0.40 30.72
CA GLU A 216 8.00 0.22 29.41
C GLU A 216 6.89 1.26 29.15
N SER A 217 5.63 0.94 29.49
CA SER A 217 4.52 1.90 29.36
C SER A 217 4.67 3.18 30.19
N GLN A 218 5.36 3.12 31.34
CA GLN A 218 5.65 4.30 32.15
C GLN A 218 6.77 5.14 31.52
N ILE A 219 7.79 4.48 30.95
CA ILE A 219 8.86 5.15 30.21
C ILE A 219 8.24 5.87 29.00
N ASP A 220 7.40 5.19 28.23
CA ASP A 220 6.70 5.78 27.08
C ASP A 220 5.83 6.97 27.49
N ALA A 221 5.10 6.88 28.60
CA ALA A 221 4.29 7.98 29.11
C ALA A 221 5.13 9.20 29.55
N ILE A 222 6.31 8.98 30.15
CA ILE A 222 7.22 10.07 30.53
C ILE A 222 7.81 10.71 29.27
N ILE A 223 8.30 9.91 28.33
CA ILE A 223 8.88 10.38 27.07
C ILE A 223 7.84 11.15 26.24
N TYR A 224 6.60 10.68 26.16
CA TYR A 224 5.49 11.44 25.56
C TYR A 224 5.27 12.79 26.26
N ALA A 225 5.19 12.81 27.59
CA ALA A 225 4.87 14.02 28.35
C ALA A 225 5.98 15.09 28.27
N TYR A 226 7.25 14.70 28.20
CA TYR A 226 8.39 15.64 28.17
C TYR A 226 8.90 15.93 26.75
N MET A 227 8.70 15.02 25.80
CA MET A 227 9.34 15.08 24.48
C MET A 227 8.34 14.94 23.33
N GLY A 228 7.06 14.69 23.59
CA GLY A 228 6.03 14.60 22.54
C GLY A 228 6.14 13.37 21.66
N ILE A 229 6.90 12.37 22.10
CA ILE A 229 7.11 11.14 21.34
C ILE A 229 5.97 10.18 21.64
N ASP A 230 5.05 10.02 20.68
CA ASP A 230 3.89 9.14 20.78
C ASP A 230 4.23 7.70 20.34
N GLN A 231 5.13 7.56 19.38
CA GLN A 231 5.67 6.26 18.96
C GLN A 231 7.14 6.13 19.35
N TYR A 232 7.42 5.38 20.42
CA TYR A 232 8.80 5.18 20.90
C TYR A 232 9.35 3.78 20.59
N ILE A 233 10.10 3.68 19.49
CA ILE A 233 10.67 2.44 18.96
C ILE A 233 11.99 2.10 19.66
N LYS A 234 12.11 0.86 20.15
CA LYS A 234 13.26 0.40 20.95
C LYS A 234 13.86 -0.87 20.37
N MET A 235 15.08 -0.80 19.87
CA MET A 235 15.81 -1.93 19.27
C MET A 235 16.64 -2.69 20.30
N ASP A 236 16.94 -3.97 20.04
CA ASP A 236 17.76 -4.77 20.96
C ASP A 236 19.19 -4.19 21.06
N GLU A 237 19.75 -4.24 22.28
CA GLU A 237 21.13 -3.83 22.54
C GLU A 237 22.13 -4.71 21.78
N LEU A 238 23.18 -4.10 21.25
CA LEU A 238 24.21 -4.80 20.49
C LEU A 238 25.29 -5.40 21.41
N PRO A 239 25.74 -6.65 21.20
CA PRO A 239 26.71 -7.30 22.08
C PRO A 239 28.10 -6.67 22.17
N TYR A 240 28.59 -6.04 21.10
CA TYR A 240 29.96 -5.51 21.05
C TYR A 240 30.05 -3.98 21.04
N ASP A 241 28.93 -3.27 20.86
CA ASP A 241 28.82 -1.86 21.22
C ASP A 241 28.75 -1.71 22.75
N ASN A 242 29.88 -1.31 23.34
CA ASN A 242 30.05 -1.21 24.80
C ASN A 242 29.18 -0.15 25.48
N ILE A 243 28.57 0.77 24.72
CA ILE A 243 27.68 1.81 25.26
C ILE A 243 26.23 1.59 24.85
N SER A 244 25.96 0.66 23.92
CA SER A 244 24.62 0.29 23.44
C SER A 244 23.81 1.50 22.96
N HIS A 245 24.47 2.47 22.33
CA HIS A 245 23.84 3.68 21.82
C HIS A 245 23.41 3.51 20.37
N LEU A 246 22.24 4.05 20.04
CA LEU A 246 21.71 4.02 18.69
C LEU A 246 22.60 4.74 17.67
N ASP A 247 23.17 5.89 18.05
CA ASP A 247 24.01 6.73 17.19
C ASP A 247 25.32 6.08 16.72
N MET A 248 25.66 4.91 17.25
CA MET A 248 26.81 4.12 16.85
C MET A 248 26.56 3.25 15.61
N HIS A 249 25.29 3.02 15.24
CA HIS A 249 24.93 2.11 14.15
C HIS A 249 23.74 2.53 13.29
N MET A 250 23.02 3.60 13.65
CA MET A 250 21.89 4.13 12.89
C MET A 250 21.85 5.65 12.95
N LYS A 251 21.31 6.29 11.91
CA LYS A 251 20.98 7.72 11.88
C LYS A 251 19.77 8.00 10.97
N LEU A 252 18.92 8.95 11.34
CA LEU A 252 17.88 9.48 10.45
C LEU A 252 18.48 10.59 9.56
N LEU A 253 18.27 10.50 8.25
CA LEU A 253 18.73 11.52 7.29
C LEU A 253 17.62 12.52 6.92
N ASP A 254 16.37 12.05 6.97
CA ASP A 254 15.14 12.81 6.84
C ASP A 254 14.01 12.06 7.58
N GLU A 255 12.75 12.44 7.35
CA GLU A 255 11.57 11.83 7.97
C GLU A 255 11.38 10.33 7.66
N GLU A 256 12.06 9.80 6.65
CA GLU A 256 11.77 8.49 6.07
C GLU A 256 12.99 7.64 5.74
N THR A 257 14.19 8.22 5.82
CA THR A 257 15.43 7.60 5.35
C THR A 257 16.33 7.26 6.54
N LEU A 258 16.59 5.97 6.71
CA LEU A 258 17.50 5.42 7.71
C LEU A 258 18.87 5.18 7.10
N LEU A 259 19.91 5.77 7.68
CA LEU A 259 21.29 5.37 7.44
C LEU A 259 21.69 4.30 8.46
N VAL A 260 21.99 3.08 7.99
CA VAL A 260 22.26 1.93 8.86
C VAL A 260 23.62 1.32 8.56
N ALA A 261 24.43 1.17 9.61
CA ALA A 261 25.74 0.57 9.54
C ALA A 261 25.68 -0.88 8.99
N GLN A 262 26.71 -1.27 8.24
CA GLN A 262 26.81 -2.60 7.64
C GLN A 262 28.17 -3.20 7.88
N PHE A 263 28.22 -4.28 8.67
CA PHE A 263 29.40 -5.13 8.75
C PHE A 263 29.44 -6.10 7.57
N PRO A 264 30.63 -6.65 7.23
CA PRO A 264 30.69 -7.87 6.43
C PRO A 264 29.82 -8.98 7.04
N THR A 265 29.22 -9.81 6.19
CA THR A 265 28.29 -10.86 6.61
C THR A 265 28.86 -11.74 7.73
N GLY A 266 28.13 -11.87 8.84
CA GLY A 266 28.49 -12.72 9.98
C GLY A 266 29.60 -12.17 10.88
N VAL A 267 30.05 -10.93 10.68
CA VAL A 267 31.13 -10.31 11.46
C VAL A 267 30.56 -9.37 12.54
N SER A 268 31.14 -9.44 13.75
CA SER A 268 30.83 -8.52 14.85
C SER A 268 29.33 -8.44 15.15
N ASP A 269 28.78 -7.24 15.35
CA ASP A 269 27.36 -7.00 15.59
C ASP A 269 26.50 -7.04 14.31
N GLY A 270 27.09 -7.32 13.14
CA GLY A 270 26.38 -7.37 11.86
C GLY A 270 25.05 -8.14 11.91
N PRO A 271 25.02 -9.41 12.37
CA PRO A 271 23.78 -10.17 12.46
C PRO A 271 22.69 -9.53 13.34
N TYR A 272 23.07 -8.82 14.40
CA TYR A 272 22.13 -8.14 15.30
C TYR A 272 21.59 -6.86 14.66
N ILE A 273 22.44 -6.10 13.96
CA ILE A 273 22.01 -4.92 13.20
C ILE A 273 21.02 -5.32 12.09
N GLU A 274 21.30 -6.37 11.32
CA GLU A 274 20.34 -6.84 10.29
C GLU A 274 19.02 -7.32 10.92
N SER A 275 19.07 -7.97 12.09
CA SER A 275 17.87 -8.41 12.80
C SER A 275 17.04 -7.24 13.31
N ASN A 276 17.68 -6.23 13.92
CA ASN A 276 17.01 -5.01 14.36
C ASN A 276 16.40 -4.25 13.19
N LEU A 277 17.13 -4.13 12.08
CA LEU A 277 16.64 -3.47 10.87
C LEU A 277 15.44 -4.20 10.27
N SER A 278 15.52 -5.53 10.11
CA SER A 278 14.41 -6.33 9.57
C SER A 278 13.17 -6.21 10.47
N TRP A 279 13.36 -6.33 11.78
CA TRP A 279 12.27 -6.13 12.74
C TRP A 279 11.66 -4.73 12.64
N LEU A 280 12.49 -3.68 12.51
CA LEU A 280 12.00 -2.31 12.37
C LEU A 280 11.12 -2.16 11.12
N LEU A 281 11.61 -2.63 9.96
CA LEU A 281 10.89 -2.53 8.68
C LEU A 281 9.60 -3.37 8.66
N ASP A 282 9.59 -4.51 9.34
CA ASP A 282 8.41 -5.40 9.41
C ASP A 282 7.31 -4.87 10.35
N ASN A 283 7.63 -3.95 11.27
CA ASN A 283 6.73 -3.56 12.37
C ASN A 283 6.38 -2.07 12.40
N HIS A 284 7.11 -1.22 11.67
CA HIS A 284 6.96 0.23 11.77
C HIS A 284 7.07 0.92 10.40
N GLN A 285 6.21 1.92 10.20
CA GLN A 285 6.20 2.80 9.03
C GLN A 285 6.69 4.20 9.41
N THR A 286 6.94 5.02 8.39
CA THR A 286 7.30 6.44 8.54
C THR A 286 6.10 7.25 9.03
N CYS A 287 6.34 8.51 9.39
CA CYS A 287 5.28 9.47 9.73
C CYS A 287 4.30 9.79 8.57
N TYR A 288 4.54 9.25 7.37
CA TYR A 288 3.68 9.35 6.21
C TYR A 288 3.04 8.01 5.82
N ASP A 289 2.95 7.07 6.77
CA ASP A 289 2.27 5.76 6.63
C ASP A 289 2.83 4.91 5.47
N ARG A 290 4.15 4.96 5.25
CA ARG A 290 4.84 4.18 4.22
C ARG A 290 6.17 3.63 4.70
N ASP A 291 6.78 2.75 3.94
CA ASP A 291 8.01 2.07 4.36
C ASP A 291 9.22 3.01 4.37
N TYR A 292 10.10 2.80 5.35
CA TYR A 292 11.38 3.49 5.47
C TYR A 292 12.29 3.16 4.28
N GLN A 293 12.97 4.17 3.74
CA GLN A 293 14.09 3.98 2.83
C GLN A 293 15.35 3.69 3.64
N VAL A 294 16.19 2.76 3.18
CA VAL A 294 17.39 2.35 3.90
C VAL A 294 18.64 2.61 3.06
N VAL A 295 19.52 3.44 3.60
CA VAL A 295 20.87 3.67 3.09
C VAL A 295 21.85 2.87 3.93
N ARG A 296 22.64 2.00 3.28
CA ARG A 296 23.65 1.19 3.97
C ARG A 296 25.00 1.90 3.96
N ILE A 297 25.69 1.89 5.10
CA ILE A 297 27.04 2.48 5.22
C ILE A 297 28.02 1.47 5.82
N PRO A 298 29.21 1.23 5.22
CA PRO A 298 30.10 0.19 5.69
C PRO A 298 30.70 0.51 7.07
N MET A 299 30.78 -0.50 7.93
CA MET A 299 31.57 -0.42 9.15
C MET A 299 33.06 -0.48 8.84
N VAL A 300 33.87 0.20 9.65
CA VAL A 300 35.30 0.39 9.37
C VAL A 300 36.12 -0.55 10.24
N PRO A 301 36.97 -1.43 9.67
CA PRO A 301 37.88 -2.21 10.49
C PRO A 301 38.97 -1.32 11.07
N SER A 302 39.64 -1.81 12.12
CA SER A 302 40.94 -1.28 12.54
C SER A 302 41.97 -1.37 11.40
N SER A 303 43.11 -0.68 11.53
CA SER A 303 44.20 -0.77 10.55
C SER A 303 44.76 -2.19 10.38
N GLY A 304 44.49 -3.11 11.32
CA GLY A 304 44.84 -4.53 11.22
C GLY A 304 43.75 -5.41 10.61
N GLY A 305 42.64 -4.84 10.11
CA GLY A 305 41.53 -5.57 9.50
C GLY A 305 40.52 -6.18 10.50
N ASN A 306 40.69 -5.93 11.80
CA ASN A 306 39.78 -6.47 12.83
C ASN A 306 38.58 -5.55 13.06
N TYR A 307 37.47 -6.13 13.54
CA TYR A 307 36.26 -5.45 14.02
C TYR A 307 36.07 -5.69 15.53
N PRO A 308 35.11 -5.04 16.20
CA PRO A 308 34.73 -5.39 17.57
C PRO A 308 34.32 -6.87 17.71
N PRO A 309 34.56 -7.53 18.86
CA PRO A 309 35.10 -6.96 20.10
C PRO A 309 36.63 -6.85 20.15
N GLN A 310 37.35 -7.21 19.08
CA GLN A 310 38.82 -7.25 19.09
C GLN A 310 39.46 -5.86 18.98
N THR A 311 38.70 -4.82 18.61
CA THR A 311 39.18 -3.45 18.46
C THR A 311 38.07 -2.43 18.73
N SER A 312 38.38 -1.13 18.57
CA SER A 312 37.43 -0.02 18.75
C SER A 312 36.26 -0.08 17.76
N TYR A 313 35.10 0.41 18.19
CA TYR A 313 33.86 0.44 17.42
C TYR A 313 33.84 1.61 16.42
N ARG A 314 34.66 1.55 15.36
CA ARG A 314 34.67 2.59 14.32
C ARG A 314 33.38 2.58 13.52
N THR A 315 32.78 3.76 13.33
CA THR A 315 31.48 3.93 12.67
C THR A 315 31.40 5.25 11.93
N TYR A 316 30.67 5.27 10.82
CA TYR A 316 30.37 6.49 10.07
C TYR A 316 28.98 7.06 10.38
N THR A 317 28.12 6.35 11.13
CA THR A 317 26.78 6.82 11.49
C THR A 317 26.82 7.88 12.59
N ASN A 318 27.91 7.94 13.37
CA ASN A 318 28.11 8.90 14.46
C ASN A 318 28.49 10.31 13.94
N SER A 319 27.73 10.77 12.95
CA SER A 319 27.84 12.07 12.28
C SER A 319 26.92 13.11 12.91
N LEU A 320 27.17 14.38 12.62
CA LEU A 320 26.32 15.50 13.00
C LEU A 320 25.76 16.18 11.75
N ILE A 321 24.43 16.37 11.70
CA ILE A 321 23.73 17.17 10.71
C ILE A 321 23.48 18.55 11.32
N LEU A 322 23.75 19.61 10.54
CA LEU A 322 23.61 20.99 11.00
C LEU A 322 23.25 21.90 9.82
N ASN A 323 21.95 22.13 9.63
CA ASN A 323 21.41 22.84 8.46
C ASN A 323 21.91 22.20 7.15
N ASP A 324 22.74 22.87 6.35
CA ASP A 324 23.30 22.38 5.08
C ASP A 324 24.60 21.57 5.25
N LEU A 325 25.07 21.34 6.47
CA LEU A 325 26.35 20.67 6.76
C LEU A 325 26.14 19.27 7.34
N VAL A 326 26.93 18.30 6.89
CA VAL A 326 27.06 16.98 7.54
C VAL A 326 28.52 16.70 7.85
N MET A 327 28.83 16.55 9.14
CA MET A 327 30.17 16.19 9.61
C MET A 327 30.23 14.69 9.90
N VAL A 328 30.99 13.95 9.09
CA VAL A 328 31.10 12.49 9.13
C VAL A 328 32.43 12.08 9.79
N PRO A 329 32.45 11.12 10.73
CA PRO A 329 33.71 10.59 11.26
C PRO A 329 34.58 10.03 10.14
N ALA A 330 35.89 10.25 10.22
CA ALA A 330 36.86 9.64 9.31
C ALA A 330 37.97 8.96 10.11
N TYR A 331 38.62 7.96 9.51
CA TYR A 331 39.64 7.15 10.19
C TYR A 331 40.94 7.08 9.40
N TYR A 332 42.05 6.82 10.09
CA TYR A 332 43.36 6.87 9.45
C TYR A 332 43.59 5.68 8.50
N ASN A 333 44.18 5.96 7.33
CA ASN A 333 44.61 4.95 6.34
C ASN A 333 43.51 3.99 5.85
N THR A 334 42.28 4.47 5.62
CA THR A 334 41.24 3.67 4.98
C THR A 334 40.64 4.37 3.76
N VAL A 335 40.46 3.62 2.67
CA VAL A 335 39.76 4.08 1.47
C VAL A 335 38.25 4.19 1.70
N LEU A 336 37.74 3.51 2.73
CA LEU A 336 36.31 3.52 3.09
C LEU A 336 35.82 4.90 3.49
N ASN A 337 36.72 5.83 3.87
CA ASN A 337 36.30 7.21 4.15
C ASN A 337 35.65 7.84 2.90
N ASN A 338 36.25 7.63 1.72
CA ASN A 338 35.73 8.20 0.48
C ASN A 338 34.39 7.58 0.09
N GLU A 339 34.24 6.27 0.32
CA GLU A 339 32.99 5.56 0.11
C GLU A 339 31.88 6.07 1.04
N ALA A 340 32.18 6.22 2.33
CA ALA A 340 31.24 6.77 3.31
C ALA A 340 30.80 8.19 2.96
N LEU A 341 31.74 9.08 2.63
CA LEU A 341 31.42 10.45 2.22
C LEU A 341 30.59 10.47 0.93
N ALA A 342 30.87 9.59 -0.03
CA ALA A 342 30.07 9.47 -1.25
C ALA A 342 28.64 8.97 -0.98
N ILE A 343 28.47 8.01 -0.06
CA ILE A 343 27.16 7.53 0.38
C ILE A 343 26.35 8.68 1.00
N TYR A 344 26.94 9.45 1.91
CA TYR A 344 26.28 10.65 2.46
C TYR A 344 25.96 11.67 1.36
N GLN A 345 26.87 11.92 0.42
CA GLN A 345 26.64 12.87 -0.66
C GLN A 345 25.49 12.45 -1.59
N GLN A 346 25.34 11.15 -1.85
CA GLN A 346 24.27 10.60 -2.66
C GLN A 346 22.93 10.59 -1.90
N ALA A 347 22.95 10.26 -0.61
CA ALA A 347 21.76 10.22 0.23
C ALA A 347 21.27 11.62 0.65
N MET A 348 22.16 12.60 0.71
CA MET A 348 21.87 13.99 1.06
C MET A 348 22.46 14.94 0.00
N PRO A 349 21.94 14.95 -1.24
CA PRO A 349 22.41 15.87 -2.28
C PRO A 349 22.31 17.32 -1.82
N GLY A 350 23.21 18.17 -2.30
CA GLY A 350 23.25 19.60 -1.94
C GLY A 350 23.85 19.92 -0.55
N TYR A 351 23.98 18.96 0.35
CA TYR A 351 24.66 19.17 1.64
C TYR A 351 26.19 19.21 1.48
N ASP A 352 26.83 20.03 2.30
CA ASP A 352 28.29 20.10 2.48
C ASP A 352 28.75 18.94 3.37
N ILE A 353 29.26 17.87 2.76
CA ILE A 353 29.70 16.67 3.48
C ILE A 353 31.20 16.77 3.80
N VAL A 354 31.55 16.82 5.09
CA VAL A 354 32.94 16.94 5.54
C VAL A 354 33.37 15.79 6.45
N GLY A 355 34.51 15.18 6.15
CA GLY A 355 35.12 14.15 6.98
C GLY A 355 36.02 14.73 8.06
N ILE A 356 35.82 14.38 9.32
CA ILE A 356 36.70 14.78 10.44
C ILE A 356 37.36 13.54 11.04
N ASN A 357 38.69 13.54 11.12
CA ASN A 357 39.43 12.40 11.68
C ASN A 357 39.12 12.20 13.17
N MET A 358 38.56 11.04 13.52
CA MET A 358 38.13 10.66 14.88
C MET A 358 38.95 9.52 15.47
N GLU A 359 40.12 9.20 14.88
CA GLU A 359 41.00 8.11 15.33
C GLU A 359 41.40 8.21 16.81
N ASN A 360 41.54 9.43 17.34
CA ASN A 360 41.90 9.63 18.75
C ASN A 360 40.71 9.54 19.71
N VAL A 361 39.48 9.76 19.22
CA VAL A 361 38.25 9.78 20.03
C VAL A 361 37.63 8.40 20.11
N ILE A 362 37.60 7.67 18.98
CA ILE A 362 36.94 6.37 18.86
C ILE A 362 37.41 5.28 19.84
N PRO A 363 38.66 5.26 20.34
CA PRO A 363 39.04 4.33 21.39
C PRO A 363 38.25 4.53 22.68
N ALA A 364 37.59 5.67 22.89
CA ALA A 364 36.69 5.91 24.02
C ALA A 364 35.21 5.58 23.72
N SER A 365 34.91 4.91 22.60
CA SER A 365 33.57 4.54 22.15
C SER A 365 32.67 5.72 21.76
N GLY A 366 33.22 6.77 21.16
CA GLY A 366 32.42 7.85 20.56
C GLY A 366 33.16 8.57 19.44
N ALA A 367 32.44 9.39 18.67
CA ALA A 367 33.00 10.20 17.59
C ALA A 367 32.36 11.60 17.58
N ILE A 368 32.03 12.15 16.40
CA ILE A 368 31.56 13.53 16.23
C ILE A 368 30.24 13.76 16.97
N HIS A 369 29.26 12.89 16.74
CA HIS A 369 27.94 13.03 17.31
C HIS A 369 27.98 13.00 18.84
N CYS A 370 28.79 12.13 19.44
CA CYS A 370 28.92 12.00 20.90
C CYS A 370 29.52 13.25 21.59
N ILE A 371 30.33 14.04 20.88
CA ILE A 371 31.03 15.23 21.43
C ILE A 371 30.42 16.56 20.98
N SER A 372 29.22 16.51 20.40
CA SER A 372 28.46 17.68 19.94
C SER A 372 26.98 17.54 20.27
N ARG A 373 26.28 18.68 20.41
CA ARG A 373 24.81 18.70 20.61
C ARG A 373 24.20 19.90 19.92
N GLU A 374 23.32 19.68 18.97
CA GLU A 374 22.54 20.72 18.29
C GLU A 374 21.55 21.40 19.24
N ILE A 375 21.30 22.67 18.97
CA ILE A 375 20.20 23.46 19.56
C ILE A 375 19.26 23.81 18.41
N ALA A 376 17.98 23.52 18.58
CA ALA A 376 16.98 23.85 17.55
C ALA A 376 16.81 25.38 17.39
N ALA A 377 16.34 25.83 16.23
CA ALA A 377 16.15 27.27 15.98
C ALA A 377 15.09 27.91 16.91
N THR A 378 15.23 29.18 17.24
CA THR A 378 14.28 29.89 18.11
C THR A 378 13.05 30.46 17.38
N ASP A 379 13.05 30.46 16.04
CA ASP A 379 11.93 30.90 15.18
C ASP A 379 11.82 29.95 13.98
N PRO A 380 11.62 28.64 14.18
CA PRO A 380 11.68 27.66 13.09
C PRO A 380 10.53 27.83 12.10
N ILE A 381 10.78 27.57 10.82
CA ILE A 381 9.70 27.31 9.85
C ILE A 381 9.65 25.80 9.64
N PHE A 382 8.63 25.15 10.21
CA PHE A 382 8.41 23.73 10.06
C PHE A 382 7.61 23.46 8.78
N ILE A 383 8.14 22.63 7.88
CA ILE A 383 7.50 22.18 6.64
C ILE A 383 7.43 20.65 6.67
N SER A 384 6.22 20.10 6.83
CA SER A 384 5.94 18.67 6.73
C SER A 384 5.19 18.40 5.43
N HIS A 385 5.76 17.55 4.60
CA HIS A 385 5.27 17.19 3.27
C HIS A 385 5.77 15.80 2.95
N ALA A 386 4.87 14.90 2.57
CA ALA A 386 5.22 13.57 2.06
C ALA A 386 5.56 13.70 0.57
N PRO A 387 6.84 13.52 0.16
CA PRO A 387 7.18 13.67 -1.24
C PRO A 387 6.51 12.60 -2.10
N ILE A 388 6.03 13.00 -3.28
CA ILE A 388 5.57 12.06 -4.32
C ILE A 388 6.74 11.12 -4.67
N ARG A 389 6.55 9.81 -4.48
CA ARG A 389 7.51 8.75 -4.85
C ARG A 389 7.13 8.08 -6.17
N GLU A 390 5.85 7.75 -6.30
CA GLU A 390 5.25 7.09 -7.45
C GLU A 390 3.96 7.82 -7.82
N VAL A 391 3.62 7.81 -9.11
CA VAL A 391 2.44 8.46 -9.66
C VAL A 391 1.45 7.40 -10.13
N GLU A 392 0.19 7.50 -9.70
CA GLU A 392 -0.88 6.66 -10.23
C GLU A 392 -1.13 6.97 -11.71
N ILE A 393 -1.44 5.93 -12.51
CA ILE A 393 -1.45 5.97 -13.99
C ILE A 393 -2.43 7.02 -14.58
N ASP A 394 -3.34 7.59 -13.78
CA ASP A 394 -4.47 8.43 -14.23
C ASP A 394 -4.42 9.89 -13.70
N LEU A 395 -3.27 10.37 -13.24
CA LEU A 395 -3.16 11.74 -12.72
C LEU A 395 -2.89 12.76 -13.85
N SER A 396 -3.94 13.52 -14.20
CA SER A 396 -3.85 14.70 -15.06
C SER A 396 -3.24 15.93 -14.35
N GLU A 397 -3.12 15.94 -13.02
CA GLU A 397 -2.51 17.03 -12.25
C GLU A 397 -1.87 16.46 -10.96
N TYR A 398 -0.84 17.12 -10.41
CA TYR A 398 -0.14 16.66 -9.21
C TYR A 398 -0.36 17.59 -8.03
N LEU A 399 -1.19 17.16 -7.08
CA LEU A 399 -1.47 17.90 -5.85
C LEU A 399 -0.30 17.81 -4.88
N ILE A 400 0.22 18.97 -4.48
CA ILE A 400 1.25 19.11 -3.45
C ILE A 400 0.61 19.66 -2.19
N GLU A 401 0.66 18.89 -1.10
CA GLU A 401 0.11 19.27 0.21
C GLU A 401 1.21 19.38 1.26
N ALA A 402 1.22 20.46 2.04
CA ALA A 402 2.17 20.62 3.14
C ALA A 402 1.54 21.25 4.37
N LYS A 403 1.92 20.74 5.55
CA LYS A 403 1.71 21.44 6.82
C LYS A 403 2.89 22.37 7.04
N ILE A 404 2.62 23.68 7.07
CA ILE A 404 3.64 24.71 7.26
C ILE A 404 3.30 25.51 8.52
N LYS A 405 4.20 25.50 9.51
CA LYS A 405 3.99 26.13 10.81
C LYS A 405 5.17 27.03 11.18
N ASN A 406 4.84 28.15 11.81
CA ASN A 406 5.76 29.06 12.47
C ASN A 406 4.95 29.90 13.47
N ALA A 407 5.50 30.14 14.65
CA ALA A 407 4.87 30.91 15.73
C ALA A 407 4.39 32.30 15.30
N ASN A 408 5.16 32.95 14.43
CA ASN A 408 4.91 34.31 13.95
C ASN A 408 4.06 34.34 12.68
N GLY A 409 3.60 33.17 12.20
CA GLY A 409 2.83 33.01 10.98
C GLY A 409 3.69 32.93 9.71
N ILE A 410 3.05 32.46 8.63
CA ILE A 410 3.67 32.33 7.31
C ILE A 410 3.12 33.44 6.42
N THR A 411 4.03 34.23 5.83
CA THR A 411 3.72 35.33 4.91
C THR A 411 3.41 34.81 3.51
N SER A 412 4.17 33.82 3.04
CA SER A 412 3.96 33.16 1.74
C SER A 412 4.52 31.74 1.75
N ALA A 413 3.93 30.86 0.95
CA ALA A 413 4.46 29.54 0.67
C ALA A 413 4.27 29.26 -0.83
N SER A 414 5.24 28.59 -1.44
CA SER A 414 5.26 28.29 -2.87
C SER A 414 5.86 26.91 -3.12
N VAL A 415 5.37 26.23 -4.16
CA VAL A 415 6.05 25.09 -4.77
C VAL A 415 6.90 25.63 -5.91
N PHE A 416 8.14 25.19 -5.99
CA PHE A 416 9.01 25.43 -7.14
C PHE A 416 9.19 24.11 -7.86
N TYR A 417 8.84 24.06 -9.14
CA TYR A 417 8.99 22.84 -9.95
C TYR A 417 9.66 23.12 -11.30
N ARG A 418 10.25 22.09 -11.90
CA ARG A 418 10.74 22.10 -13.28
C ARG A 418 10.50 20.74 -13.91
N ILE A 419 10.64 20.68 -15.23
CA ILE A 419 10.48 19.45 -16.00
C ILE A 419 11.74 19.13 -16.80
N ASP A 420 12.04 17.83 -16.89
CA ASP A 420 13.18 17.28 -17.62
C ASP A 420 14.47 18.08 -17.34
N ASP A 421 15.20 18.46 -18.39
CA ASP A 421 16.47 19.17 -18.30
C ASP A 421 16.31 20.71 -18.23
N GLN A 422 15.16 21.22 -17.77
CA GLN A 422 15.01 22.67 -17.59
C GLN A 422 15.94 23.20 -16.49
N ASP A 423 16.64 24.29 -16.78
CA ASP A 423 17.58 24.88 -15.81
C ASP A 423 16.84 25.61 -14.66
N ASP A 424 15.75 26.32 -14.98
CA ASP A 424 15.04 27.20 -14.05
C ASP A 424 13.77 26.55 -13.46
N PHE A 425 13.55 26.77 -12.16
CA PHE A 425 12.30 26.38 -11.49
C PHE A 425 11.20 27.42 -11.70
N THR A 426 10.00 26.94 -12.00
CA THR A 426 8.76 27.72 -12.05
C THR A 426 8.10 27.75 -10.67
N GLU A 427 7.72 28.94 -10.21
CA GLU A 427 7.03 29.16 -8.93
C GLU A 427 5.51 29.02 -9.06
N ILE A 428 4.91 28.21 -8.18
CA ILE A 428 3.47 28.10 -7.98
C ILE A 428 3.15 28.51 -6.54
N PRO A 429 2.41 29.61 -6.31
CA PRO A 429 1.98 29.99 -4.97
C PRO A 429 1.06 28.94 -4.36
N MET A 430 1.28 28.59 -3.10
CA MET A 430 0.41 27.69 -2.35
C MET A 430 -0.77 28.46 -1.71
N THR A 431 -1.93 27.82 -1.63
CA THR A 431 -3.12 28.33 -0.97
C THR A 431 -3.30 27.65 0.38
N PHE A 432 -3.56 28.44 1.44
CA PHE A 432 -3.83 27.90 2.77
C PHE A 432 -5.33 27.64 2.98
N GLN A 433 -5.69 26.40 3.27
CA GLN A 433 -7.06 26.01 3.63
C GLN A 433 -7.04 24.93 4.70
N SER A 434 -7.86 25.09 5.75
CA SER A 434 -8.06 24.07 6.79
C SER A 434 -6.77 23.55 7.45
N GLY A 435 -5.75 24.40 7.61
CA GLY A 435 -4.48 24.02 8.24
C GLY A 435 -3.43 23.40 7.31
N ILE A 436 -3.71 23.32 6.01
CA ILE A 436 -2.85 22.73 4.98
C ILE A 436 -2.61 23.76 3.88
N TYR A 437 -1.37 23.83 3.38
CA TYR A 437 -1.01 24.57 2.18
C TYR A 437 -1.07 23.62 0.99
N THR A 438 -1.74 24.05 -0.08
CA THR A 438 -1.87 23.25 -1.31
C THR A 438 -1.44 24.03 -2.54
N ALA A 439 -0.80 23.34 -3.47
CA ALA A 439 -0.56 23.82 -4.83
C ALA A 439 -0.71 22.64 -5.79
N VAL A 440 -0.99 22.93 -7.06
CA VAL A 440 -1.16 21.90 -8.08
C VAL A 440 -0.14 22.14 -9.18
N ILE A 441 0.76 21.17 -9.37
CA ILE A 441 1.63 21.14 -10.55
C ILE A 441 0.77 20.66 -11.73
N PRO A 442 0.69 21.42 -12.85
CA PRO A 442 -0.12 21.04 -14.00
C PRO A 442 0.29 19.71 -14.63
N ALA A 443 -0.61 19.10 -15.41
CA ALA A 443 -0.32 17.95 -16.28
C ALA A 443 1.00 18.10 -17.03
N GLN A 444 1.80 17.04 -17.07
CA GLN A 444 3.00 16.98 -17.91
C GLN A 444 2.87 15.88 -18.96
N ALA A 445 3.70 15.96 -20.01
CA ALA A 445 3.80 14.90 -21.00
C ALA A 445 4.30 13.60 -20.34
N CYS A 446 4.06 12.47 -20.97
CA CYS A 446 4.40 11.17 -20.40
C CYS A 446 5.90 11.01 -20.15
N ASN A 447 6.24 10.24 -19.13
CA ASN A 447 7.62 9.97 -18.75
C ASN A 447 8.46 11.22 -18.46
N THR A 448 7.86 12.41 -18.39
CA THR A 448 8.52 13.64 -17.98
C THR A 448 8.96 13.51 -16.54
N ILE A 449 10.22 13.84 -16.28
CA ILE A 449 10.76 13.91 -14.93
C ILE A 449 10.41 15.28 -14.36
N ILE A 450 9.76 15.29 -13.20
CA ILE A 450 9.35 16.50 -12.50
C ILE A 450 10.19 16.61 -11.23
N ASP A 451 11.01 17.65 -11.18
CA ASP A 451 11.75 18.02 -9.97
C ASP A 451 11.01 19.13 -9.25
N TYR A 452 10.89 19.04 -7.92
CA TYR A 452 10.25 20.10 -7.13
C TYR A 452 10.76 20.20 -5.69
N TYR A 453 10.53 21.37 -5.09
CA TYR A 453 10.73 21.63 -3.67
C TYR A 453 9.70 22.66 -3.16
N ILE A 454 9.58 22.76 -1.84
CA ILE A 454 8.68 23.72 -1.19
C ILE A 454 9.49 24.85 -0.56
N SER A 455 9.00 26.07 -0.66
CA SER A 455 9.55 27.26 -0.01
C SER A 455 8.49 27.91 0.86
N ALA A 456 8.86 28.32 2.06
CA ALA A 456 7.99 29.05 2.98
C ALA A 456 8.73 30.24 3.58
N THR A 457 8.04 31.37 3.67
CA THR A 457 8.58 32.64 4.16
C THR A 457 7.75 33.15 5.31
N ASN A 458 8.41 33.45 6.44
CA ASN A 458 7.84 34.23 7.53
C ASN A 458 8.36 35.69 7.44
N PRO A 459 8.01 36.60 8.37
CA PRO A 459 8.50 37.98 8.32
C PRO A 459 10.03 38.16 8.38
N ASN A 460 10.77 37.15 8.87
CA ASN A 460 12.19 37.25 9.17
C ASN A 460 13.08 36.51 8.15
N LYS A 461 12.59 35.40 7.58
CA LYS A 461 13.38 34.50 6.73
C LYS A 461 12.52 33.65 5.80
N THR A 462 13.19 33.02 4.86
CA THR A 462 12.67 31.98 3.96
C THR A 462 13.43 30.68 4.23
N ILE A 463 12.69 29.58 4.33
CA ILE A 463 13.23 28.22 4.46
C ILE A 463 12.63 27.36 3.35
N THR A 464 13.41 26.43 2.83
CA THR A 464 12.99 25.44 1.84
C THR A 464 12.93 24.04 2.45
N LYS A 465 12.17 23.15 1.82
CA LYS A 465 12.19 21.71 2.08
C LYS A 465 12.39 21.00 0.73
N PRO A 466 13.51 20.26 0.54
CA PRO A 466 14.65 20.10 1.46
C PRO A 466 15.38 21.42 1.80
N LEU A 467 16.05 21.51 2.95
CA LEU A 467 16.71 22.74 3.45
C LEU A 467 17.77 23.34 2.50
N VAL A 468 18.32 22.51 1.62
CA VAL A 468 19.39 22.88 0.69
C VAL A 468 18.87 23.17 -0.72
N ALA A 469 17.55 23.18 -0.93
CA ALA A 469 16.99 23.50 -2.25
C ALA A 469 17.42 24.91 -2.72
N PRO A 470 17.69 25.11 -4.03
CA PRO A 470 17.46 24.18 -5.13
C PRO A 470 18.59 23.16 -5.40
N ALA A 471 19.63 23.09 -4.55
CA ALA A 471 20.71 22.10 -4.73
C ALA A 471 20.25 20.66 -4.44
N ASN A 472 19.11 20.49 -3.77
CA ASN A 472 18.38 19.25 -3.62
C ASN A 472 16.89 19.50 -3.85
N TYR A 473 16.20 18.49 -4.31
CA TYR A 473 14.78 18.51 -4.68
C TYR A 473 14.28 17.07 -4.70
N TRP A 474 12.96 16.90 -4.69
CA TRP A 474 12.35 15.60 -4.95
C TRP A 474 12.08 15.47 -6.44
N SER A 475 12.19 14.24 -6.95
CA SER A 475 11.92 13.92 -8.34
C SER A 475 10.89 12.81 -8.42
N PHE A 476 9.94 12.94 -9.33
CA PHE A 476 9.05 11.85 -9.70
C PHE A 476 8.81 11.88 -11.22
N GLN A 477 8.37 10.76 -11.77
CA GLN A 477 8.02 10.65 -13.17
C GLN A 477 6.50 10.75 -13.34
N SER A 478 6.04 11.59 -14.26
CA SER A 478 4.63 11.63 -14.68
C SER A 478 4.17 10.25 -15.19
N ALA A 479 2.92 9.86 -14.93
CA ALA A 479 2.36 8.58 -15.37
C ALA A 479 2.41 8.31 -16.90
N GLY A 480 2.62 7.03 -17.28
CA GLY A 480 2.34 6.45 -18.62
C GLY A 480 3.55 5.91 -19.41
N GLU A 481 3.42 4.74 -20.07
CA GLU A 481 4.33 4.31 -21.16
C GLU A 481 3.95 5.06 -22.47
N SER A 482 4.95 5.47 -23.26
CA SER A 482 4.69 6.13 -24.56
C SER A 482 3.83 5.27 -25.49
N ILE A 483 4.02 3.95 -25.42
CA ILE A 483 3.26 2.96 -26.17
C ILE A 483 2.80 1.91 -25.19
N ASP A 484 1.49 1.69 -25.05
CA ASP A 484 0.95 0.54 -24.34
C ASP A 484 -0.37 0.10 -24.97
N PHE A 485 -0.74 -1.15 -24.78
CA PHE A 485 -2.02 -1.71 -25.19
C PHE A 485 -2.48 -2.88 -24.32
N ALA A 486 -3.79 -3.09 -24.32
CA ALA A 486 -4.45 -4.21 -23.66
C ALA A 486 -5.46 -4.91 -24.59
N ALA A 487 -5.95 -6.06 -24.14
CA ALA A 487 -7.01 -6.82 -24.79
C ALA A 487 -8.24 -6.88 -23.87
N SER A 488 -9.44 -6.95 -24.44
CA SER A 488 -10.71 -7.06 -23.71
C SER A 488 -10.75 -8.31 -22.83
N ASN A 489 -10.14 -9.40 -23.31
CA ASN A 489 -10.03 -10.69 -22.62
C ASN A 489 -8.61 -11.25 -22.78
N THR A 490 -8.11 -11.94 -21.75
CA THR A 490 -6.84 -12.69 -21.80
C THR A 490 -7.01 -14.14 -22.26
N SER A 491 -8.25 -14.59 -22.48
CA SER A 491 -8.61 -15.89 -23.02
C SER A 491 -9.88 -15.76 -23.86
N ALA A 492 -9.96 -16.45 -24.98
CA ALA A 492 -11.14 -16.48 -25.85
C ALA A 492 -11.20 -17.81 -26.62
N ASP A 493 -12.38 -18.25 -27.02
CA ASP A 493 -12.52 -19.41 -27.89
C ASP A 493 -12.12 -19.07 -29.34
N VAL A 494 -11.78 -20.10 -30.12
CA VAL A 494 -11.59 -19.96 -31.58
C VAL A 494 -12.83 -19.28 -32.17
N ASN A 495 -12.63 -18.31 -33.05
CA ASN A 495 -13.65 -17.45 -33.66
C ASN A 495 -14.39 -16.48 -32.72
N GLU A 496 -14.07 -16.44 -31.43
CA GLU A 496 -14.58 -15.41 -30.52
C GLU A 496 -13.84 -14.08 -30.74
N GLU A 497 -14.57 -12.96 -30.58
CA GLU A 497 -14.04 -11.61 -30.74
C GLU A 497 -13.18 -11.18 -29.55
N VAL A 498 -11.96 -10.72 -29.84
CA VAL A 498 -11.06 -10.07 -28.88
C VAL A 498 -10.80 -8.65 -29.35
N THR A 499 -11.09 -7.67 -28.50
CA THR A 499 -10.87 -6.26 -28.81
C THR A 499 -9.56 -5.79 -28.19
N PHE A 500 -8.65 -5.25 -29.00
CA PHE A 500 -7.41 -4.63 -28.56
C PHE A 500 -7.55 -3.12 -28.58
N PHE A 501 -7.07 -2.45 -27.54
CA PHE A 501 -7.18 -1.00 -27.41
C PHE A 501 -5.87 -0.39 -26.90
N TYR A 502 -5.57 0.79 -27.41
CA TYR A 502 -4.40 1.57 -27.01
C TYR A 502 -4.61 2.14 -25.61
N THR A 503 -3.62 1.95 -24.74
CA THR A 503 -3.62 2.42 -23.34
C THR A 503 -2.40 3.27 -23.03
N GLY A 504 -1.54 3.51 -24.02
CA GLY A 504 -0.44 4.45 -23.89
C GLY A 504 -0.96 5.88 -23.85
N CYS A 505 -0.04 6.81 -23.63
CA CYS A 505 -0.39 8.16 -23.24
C CYS A 505 -0.07 9.23 -24.33
N LEU A 506 0.35 8.81 -25.53
CA LEU A 506 0.45 9.70 -26.69
C LEU A 506 -0.95 10.08 -27.19
N THR A 507 -1.14 11.36 -27.51
CA THR A 507 -2.38 11.85 -28.10
C THR A 507 -2.46 11.55 -29.61
N GLU A 508 -3.66 11.57 -30.18
CA GLU A 508 -3.86 11.35 -31.63
C GLU A 508 -3.04 12.33 -32.50
N ASP A 509 -2.78 13.54 -32.02
CA ASP A 509 -1.97 14.56 -32.70
C ASP A 509 -0.46 14.26 -32.67
N GLU A 510 0.00 13.43 -31.74
CA GLU A 510 1.41 13.04 -31.58
C GLU A 510 1.76 11.76 -32.36
N ILE A 511 0.75 11.05 -32.84
CA ILE A 511 0.91 9.75 -33.51
C ILE A 511 0.83 9.95 -35.02
N ASN A 512 1.97 9.84 -35.69
CA ASN A 512 2.06 9.90 -37.16
C ASN A 512 1.95 8.53 -37.82
N GLU A 513 2.22 7.45 -37.06
CA GLU A 513 2.15 6.07 -37.52
C GLU A 513 1.71 5.17 -36.36
N ALA A 514 0.72 4.31 -36.60
CA ALA A 514 0.28 3.27 -35.68
C ALA A 514 -0.01 1.98 -36.44
N ILE A 515 0.72 0.90 -36.12
CA ILE A 515 0.62 -0.39 -36.80
C ILE A 515 0.52 -1.51 -35.77
N TRP A 516 -0.56 -2.27 -35.83
CA TRP A 516 -0.80 -3.44 -35.00
C TRP A 516 -0.47 -4.73 -35.75
N HIS A 517 0.11 -5.68 -35.04
CA HIS A 517 0.27 -7.07 -35.46
C HIS A 517 -0.37 -7.99 -34.41
N PHE A 518 -1.46 -8.66 -34.76
CA PHE A 518 -2.24 -9.44 -33.80
C PHE A 518 -1.77 -10.91 -33.65
N GLY A 519 -0.65 -11.27 -34.28
CA GLY A 519 -0.09 -12.62 -34.21
C GLY A 519 -0.68 -13.60 -35.23
N GLU A 520 -0.28 -14.87 -35.13
CA GLU A 520 -0.67 -15.92 -36.08
C GLU A 520 -2.13 -16.38 -35.91
N GLY A 521 -2.84 -16.51 -37.03
CA GLY A 521 -4.24 -16.96 -37.08
C GLY A 521 -5.26 -15.86 -36.78
N ALA A 522 -4.82 -14.61 -36.60
CA ALA A 522 -5.68 -13.45 -36.41
C ALA A 522 -6.36 -12.98 -37.71
N ILE A 523 -7.62 -12.57 -37.61
CA ILE A 523 -8.39 -11.92 -38.67
C ILE A 523 -9.03 -10.63 -38.09
N PRO A 524 -8.61 -9.43 -38.56
CA PRO A 524 -7.47 -9.18 -39.44
C PRO A 524 -6.13 -9.50 -38.74
N GLN A 525 -5.09 -9.79 -39.53
CA GLN A 525 -3.74 -10.05 -38.98
C GLN A 525 -3.01 -8.77 -38.54
N THR A 526 -3.35 -7.64 -39.17
CA THR A 526 -2.78 -6.33 -38.89
C THR A 526 -3.85 -5.26 -39.00
N ALA A 527 -3.71 -4.18 -38.22
CA ALA A 527 -4.51 -2.98 -38.35
C ALA A 527 -3.64 -1.73 -38.22
N THR A 528 -4.22 -0.57 -38.51
CA THR A 528 -3.58 0.73 -38.36
C THR A 528 -4.49 1.67 -37.59
N GLY A 529 -3.91 2.61 -36.86
CA GLY A 529 -4.67 3.54 -36.02
C GLY A 529 -4.74 3.10 -34.56
N ILE A 530 -5.22 3.99 -33.69
CA ILE A 530 -5.28 3.80 -32.23
C ILE A 530 -6.69 3.53 -31.70
N GLU A 531 -7.69 3.52 -32.57
CA GLU A 531 -9.02 3.06 -32.26
C GLU A 531 -9.03 1.59 -31.82
N ASP A 532 -10.11 1.19 -31.15
CA ASP A 532 -10.29 -0.20 -30.73
C ASP A 532 -10.36 -1.13 -31.95
N HIS A 533 -9.50 -2.15 -31.97
CA HIS A 533 -9.45 -3.14 -33.04
C HIS A 533 -10.00 -4.48 -32.57
N THR A 534 -11.08 -4.95 -33.20
CA THR A 534 -11.65 -6.27 -32.91
C THR A 534 -11.09 -7.32 -33.86
N VAL A 535 -10.64 -8.43 -33.31
CA VAL A 535 -9.93 -9.52 -33.99
C VAL A 535 -10.53 -10.85 -33.57
N VAL A 536 -10.65 -11.78 -34.51
CA VAL A 536 -10.95 -13.20 -34.23
C VAL A 536 -9.75 -14.06 -34.54
N TYR A 537 -9.59 -15.18 -33.83
CA TYR A 537 -8.50 -16.12 -34.06
C TYR A 537 -9.03 -17.46 -34.57
N GLU A 538 -8.51 -17.92 -35.71
CA GLU A 538 -8.88 -19.22 -36.31
C GLU A 538 -8.07 -20.41 -35.76
N THR A 539 -7.02 -20.14 -34.97
CA THR A 539 -6.11 -21.16 -34.45
C THR A 539 -5.94 -21.04 -32.94
N GLU A 540 -5.87 -22.18 -32.26
CA GLU A 540 -5.62 -22.28 -30.83
C GLU A 540 -4.20 -21.81 -30.44
N GLY A 541 -4.02 -21.62 -29.14
CA GLY A 541 -2.73 -21.35 -28.52
C GLY A 541 -2.52 -19.88 -28.13
N TYR A 542 -1.37 -19.62 -27.53
CA TYR A 542 -0.98 -18.29 -27.10
C TYR A 542 -0.65 -17.36 -28.28
N LYS A 543 -1.13 -16.13 -28.19
CA LYS A 543 -0.95 -15.10 -29.23
C LYS A 543 0.02 -14.03 -28.75
N THR A 544 1.01 -13.74 -29.59
CA THR A 544 1.95 -12.63 -29.42
C THR A 544 1.46 -11.46 -30.25
N ILE A 545 1.27 -10.31 -29.62
CA ILE A 545 0.77 -9.09 -30.25
C ILE A 545 1.88 -8.05 -30.22
N SER A 546 2.01 -7.25 -31.28
CA SER A 546 2.85 -6.05 -31.25
C SER A 546 2.10 -4.81 -31.72
N LEU A 547 2.50 -3.66 -31.18
CA LEU A 547 2.07 -2.34 -31.57
C LEU A 547 3.31 -1.49 -31.87
N THR A 548 3.42 -1.00 -33.10
CA THR A 548 4.42 -0.02 -33.49
C THR A 548 3.79 1.37 -33.54
N LEU A 549 4.28 2.31 -32.74
CA LEU A 549 3.93 3.74 -32.84
C LEU A 549 5.17 4.57 -33.17
N ASN A 550 5.08 5.43 -34.19
CA ASN A 550 6.16 6.35 -34.60
C ASN A 550 7.54 5.67 -34.80
N GLY A 551 7.56 4.39 -35.19
CA GLY A 551 8.79 3.61 -35.39
C GLY A 551 9.35 2.89 -34.16
N GLU A 552 8.72 3.01 -32.99
CA GLU A 552 9.02 2.22 -31.79
C GLU A 552 8.00 1.08 -31.66
N GLU A 553 8.45 -0.13 -31.35
CA GLU A 553 7.62 -1.35 -31.27
C GLU A 553 7.56 -1.90 -29.84
N LEU A 554 6.34 -2.13 -29.34
CA LEU A 554 6.06 -2.89 -28.13
C LEU A 554 5.53 -4.28 -28.51
N ILE A 555 6.10 -5.34 -27.92
CA ILE A 555 5.69 -6.73 -28.16
C ILE A 555 5.24 -7.36 -26.83
N ARG A 556 4.02 -7.93 -26.79
CA ARG A 556 3.51 -8.72 -25.67
C ARG A 556 3.38 -10.18 -26.11
N GLU A 557 4.28 -11.03 -25.61
CA GLU A 557 4.22 -12.47 -25.82
C GLU A 557 3.12 -13.11 -24.97
N ASN A 558 2.41 -14.08 -25.54
CA ASN A 558 1.38 -14.86 -24.84
C ASN A 558 0.26 -14.03 -24.19
N LEU A 559 -0.10 -12.89 -24.80
CA LEU A 559 -1.07 -11.95 -24.23
C LEU A 559 -2.50 -12.53 -24.17
N VAL A 560 -2.89 -13.27 -25.20
CA VAL A 560 -4.21 -13.90 -25.31
C VAL A 560 -4.04 -15.39 -25.53
N LEU A 561 -4.75 -16.20 -24.74
CA LEU A 561 -4.86 -17.64 -24.95
C LEU A 561 -6.11 -17.96 -25.78
N ILE A 562 -5.94 -18.59 -26.94
CA ILE A 562 -7.07 -19.07 -27.74
C ILE A 562 -7.33 -20.55 -27.46
N THR A 563 -8.53 -20.86 -26.98
CA THR A 563 -8.99 -22.22 -26.66
C THR A 563 -9.89 -22.80 -27.76
N PRO A 564 -9.92 -24.12 -27.94
CA PRO A 564 -10.89 -24.74 -28.85
C PRO A 564 -12.32 -24.38 -28.45
N GLU A 565 -13.20 -24.19 -29.43
CA GLU A 565 -14.64 -24.00 -29.18
C GLU A 565 -15.17 -25.10 -28.26
N THR A 566 -15.85 -24.71 -27.19
CA THR A 566 -16.50 -25.67 -26.30
C THR A 566 -17.65 -26.35 -27.05
N THR A 567 -17.63 -27.68 -27.08
CA THR A 567 -18.66 -28.48 -27.76
C THR A 567 -19.30 -29.48 -26.82
N TRP A 568 -20.60 -29.70 -27.01
CA TRP A 568 -21.41 -30.63 -26.23
C TRP A 568 -22.18 -31.58 -27.13
N GLN A 569 -22.62 -32.71 -26.57
CA GLN A 569 -23.29 -33.77 -27.31
C GLN A 569 -24.80 -33.75 -27.11
N LEU A 570 -25.57 -33.68 -28.20
CA LEU A 570 -27.00 -34.01 -28.21
C LEU A 570 -27.19 -35.47 -28.65
N THR A 571 -27.70 -36.31 -27.76
CA THR A 571 -28.03 -37.71 -28.01
C THR A 571 -29.53 -37.89 -28.20
N MET A 572 -29.96 -38.16 -29.44
CA MET A 572 -31.35 -38.42 -29.80
C MET A 572 -31.71 -39.90 -29.61
N GLN A 573 -32.77 -40.18 -28.86
CA GLN A 573 -33.29 -41.52 -28.60
C GLN A 573 -34.81 -41.58 -28.80
N ILE A 574 -35.34 -42.81 -28.95
CA ILE A 574 -36.77 -43.08 -29.09
C ILE A 574 -37.18 -44.16 -28.08
N ASN A 575 -38.31 -43.94 -27.41
CA ASN A 575 -39.01 -44.94 -26.59
C ASN A 575 -40.41 -45.16 -27.18
N GLY A 576 -40.67 -46.33 -27.76
CA GLY A 576 -41.88 -46.61 -28.57
C GLY A 576 -41.56 -46.69 -30.07
N GLU A 577 -42.55 -46.49 -30.94
CA GLU A 577 -42.32 -46.45 -32.40
C GLU A 577 -42.69 -45.10 -33.04
N GLY A 578 -41.72 -44.51 -33.73
CA GLY A 578 -41.82 -43.22 -34.41
C GLY A 578 -40.48 -42.83 -35.05
N GLN A 579 -40.35 -41.57 -35.43
CA GLN A 579 -39.12 -40.96 -35.96
C GLN A 579 -38.86 -39.64 -35.24
N THR A 580 -37.60 -39.22 -35.19
CA THR A 580 -37.18 -37.91 -34.68
C THR A 580 -36.39 -37.14 -35.74
N SER A 581 -36.39 -35.81 -35.65
CA SER A 581 -35.45 -34.92 -36.32
C SER A 581 -34.78 -34.02 -35.28
N PRO A 582 -33.45 -34.04 -35.10
CA PRO A 582 -32.48 -34.94 -35.74
C PRO A 582 -32.81 -36.42 -35.50
N ALA A 583 -32.37 -37.29 -36.42
CA ALA A 583 -32.60 -38.73 -36.31
C ALA A 583 -31.89 -39.29 -35.06
N THR A 584 -32.24 -40.50 -34.62
CA THR A 584 -31.57 -41.12 -33.46
C THR A 584 -30.06 -41.22 -33.70
N GLY A 585 -29.26 -40.76 -32.74
CA GLY A 585 -27.81 -40.65 -32.87
C GLY A 585 -27.25 -39.58 -31.93
N THR A 586 -25.93 -39.48 -31.88
CA THR A 586 -25.22 -38.45 -31.12
C THR A 586 -24.65 -37.41 -32.08
N TYR A 587 -24.96 -36.14 -31.82
CA TYR A 587 -24.55 -34.98 -32.60
C TYR A 587 -23.73 -34.05 -31.72
N THR A 588 -22.67 -33.46 -32.27
CA THR A 588 -21.83 -32.49 -31.55
C THR A 588 -22.21 -31.09 -32.01
N TYR A 589 -22.49 -30.22 -31.07
CA TYR A 589 -22.80 -28.81 -31.30
C TYR A 589 -21.87 -27.93 -30.48
N VAL A 590 -21.62 -26.71 -30.97
CA VAL A 590 -20.94 -25.66 -30.20
C VAL A 590 -21.87 -25.22 -29.07
N GLU A 591 -21.29 -24.89 -27.91
CA GLU A 591 -22.03 -24.38 -26.76
C GLU A 591 -22.96 -23.22 -27.14
N GLY A 592 -24.18 -23.25 -26.60
CA GLY A 592 -25.23 -22.26 -26.88
C GLY A 592 -25.99 -22.46 -28.19
N THR A 593 -25.64 -23.45 -29.02
CA THR A 593 -26.41 -23.74 -30.25
C THR A 593 -27.85 -24.11 -29.91
N GLU A 594 -28.83 -23.45 -30.53
CA GLU A 594 -30.24 -23.83 -30.44
C GLU A 594 -30.58 -24.87 -31.51
N VAL A 595 -31.09 -26.04 -31.09
CA VAL A 595 -31.45 -27.16 -31.97
C VAL A 595 -32.95 -27.42 -31.87
N GLU A 596 -33.65 -27.37 -32.99
CA GLU A 596 -35.05 -27.77 -33.08
C GLU A 596 -35.19 -29.30 -33.15
N LEU A 597 -35.95 -29.86 -32.22
CA LEU A 597 -36.28 -31.28 -32.13
C LEU A 597 -37.73 -31.49 -32.55
N SER A 598 -37.97 -32.48 -33.42
CA SER A 598 -39.33 -32.86 -33.82
C SER A 598 -39.56 -34.36 -33.78
N ALA A 599 -40.75 -34.80 -33.39
CA ALA A 599 -41.14 -36.20 -33.27
C ALA A 599 -42.32 -36.52 -34.18
N THR A 600 -42.23 -37.63 -34.93
CA THR A 600 -43.29 -38.10 -35.85
C THR A 600 -43.70 -39.53 -35.47
N PRO A 601 -44.92 -39.76 -34.95
CA PRO A 601 -45.36 -41.09 -34.54
C PRO A 601 -45.48 -42.09 -35.70
N ALA A 602 -45.22 -43.37 -35.44
CA ALA A 602 -45.52 -44.45 -36.38
C ALA A 602 -47.03 -44.78 -36.42
N GLU A 603 -47.47 -45.55 -37.42
CA GLU A 603 -48.87 -45.96 -37.54
C GLU A 603 -49.31 -46.74 -36.28
N GLY A 604 -50.40 -46.30 -35.65
CA GLY A 604 -50.88 -46.91 -34.41
C GLY A 604 -50.20 -46.41 -33.13
N TRP A 605 -49.39 -45.36 -33.20
CA TRP A 605 -48.76 -44.69 -32.05
C TRP A 605 -49.11 -43.19 -32.02
N VAL A 606 -49.06 -42.58 -30.84
CA VAL A 606 -49.11 -41.12 -30.64
C VAL A 606 -47.87 -40.66 -29.88
N PHE A 607 -47.40 -39.45 -30.17
CA PHE A 607 -46.35 -38.82 -29.38
C PHE A 607 -46.92 -38.47 -28.00
N GLU A 608 -46.18 -38.77 -26.94
CA GLU A 608 -46.58 -38.48 -25.56
C GLU A 608 -45.79 -37.28 -25.04
N GLU A 609 -44.46 -37.35 -25.05
CA GLU A 609 -43.58 -36.28 -24.55
C GLU A 609 -42.11 -36.46 -25.00
N TRP A 610 -41.34 -35.37 -24.94
CA TRP A 610 -39.88 -35.41 -24.92
C TRP A 610 -39.40 -35.53 -23.47
N LEU A 611 -38.38 -36.36 -23.22
CA LEU A 611 -37.64 -36.41 -21.96
C LEU A 611 -36.20 -35.93 -22.20
N LEU A 612 -35.79 -34.87 -21.50
CA LEU A 612 -34.40 -34.42 -21.44
C LEU A 612 -33.73 -34.91 -20.14
N ASP A 613 -32.38 -34.91 -20.09
CA ASP A 613 -31.47 -35.56 -19.11
C ASP A 613 -31.69 -35.32 -17.59
N SER A 614 -32.77 -34.64 -17.18
CA SER A 614 -33.17 -34.48 -15.77
C SER A 614 -34.67 -34.20 -15.52
N ASN A 615 -35.57 -35.03 -16.05
CA ASN A 615 -37.05 -35.02 -15.80
C ASN A 615 -37.82 -33.81 -16.38
N GLU A 616 -37.21 -33.00 -17.24
CA GLU A 616 -38.00 -32.04 -18.01
C GLU A 616 -38.78 -32.76 -19.10
N THR A 617 -40.09 -32.57 -19.09
CA THR A 617 -41.01 -33.13 -20.07
C THR A 617 -41.62 -32.05 -20.93
N TYR A 618 -41.70 -32.31 -22.22
CA TYR A 618 -42.36 -31.41 -23.17
C TYR A 618 -43.40 -32.19 -23.99
N GLU A 619 -44.67 -31.83 -23.84
CA GLU A 619 -45.79 -32.48 -24.56
C GLU A 619 -45.91 -32.02 -26.02
N ASN A 620 -45.20 -30.95 -26.40
CA ASN A 620 -45.17 -30.49 -27.79
C ASN A 620 -44.26 -31.40 -28.62
N ASP A 621 -44.74 -31.85 -29.77
CA ASP A 621 -43.98 -32.71 -30.70
C ASP A 621 -42.82 -31.95 -31.36
N GLN A 622 -42.79 -30.62 -31.24
CA GLN A 622 -41.68 -29.75 -31.61
C GLN A 622 -41.19 -28.89 -30.43
N ILE A 623 -39.89 -28.97 -30.13
CA ILE A 623 -39.22 -28.16 -29.11
C ILE A 623 -37.88 -27.60 -29.61
N THR A 624 -37.39 -26.53 -28.99
CA THR A 624 -36.03 -26.00 -29.23
C THR A 624 -35.22 -26.20 -27.97
N VAL A 625 -34.02 -26.76 -28.10
CA VAL A 625 -33.09 -27.02 -26.99
C VAL A 625 -31.80 -26.25 -27.23
N THR A 626 -31.37 -25.47 -26.25
CA THR A 626 -30.04 -24.83 -26.23
C THR A 626 -29.02 -25.85 -25.73
N ILE A 627 -27.96 -26.07 -26.51
CA ILE A 627 -26.92 -27.05 -26.19
C ILE A 627 -25.82 -26.39 -25.35
N ASP A 628 -25.98 -26.40 -24.02
CA ASP A 628 -25.03 -25.84 -23.04
C ASP A 628 -24.34 -26.91 -22.18
N GLN A 629 -24.71 -28.17 -22.37
CA GLN A 629 -24.14 -29.36 -21.77
C GLN A 629 -24.46 -30.58 -22.64
N ASP A 630 -23.94 -31.76 -22.29
CA ASP A 630 -24.40 -33.00 -22.90
C ASP A 630 -25.89 -33.21 -22.57
N ILE A 631 -26.72 -33.40 -23.61
CA ILE A 631 -28.17 -33.56 -23.51
C ILE A 631 -28.60 -34.84 -24.24
N THR A 632 -29.39 -35.68 -23.58
CA THR A 632 -30.09 -36.82 -24.14
C THR A 632 -31.55 -36.46 -24.28
N ALA A 633 -32.06 -36.45 -25.50
CA ALA A 633 -33.46 -36.20 -25.80
C ALA A 633 -34.14 -37.50 -26.23
N ILE A 634 -35.11 -37.97 -25.45
CA ILE A 634 -35.88 -39.18 -25.72
C ILE A 634 -37.28 -38.79 -26.18
N ALA A 635 -37.65 -39.10 -27.43
CA ALA A 635 -39.04 -39.00 -27.87
C ALA A 635 -39.82 -40.23 -27.38
N VAL A 636 -40.84 -40.01 -26.55
CA VAL A 636 -41.70 -41.06 -26.03
C VAL A 636 -42.97 -41.15 -26.87
N PHE A 637 -43.26 -42.34 -27.37
CA PHE A 637 -44.47 -42.67 -28.12
C PHE A 637 -45.28 -43.73 -27.38
N LYS A 638 -46.60 -43.63 -27.48
CA LYS A 638 -47.54 -44.57 -26.86
C LYS A 638 -48.45 -45.21 -27.90
N GLN A 639 -48.62 -46.52 -27.81
CA GLN A 639 -49.47 -47.28 -28.72
C GLN A 639 -50.95 -46.95 -28.50
N ILE A 640 -51.70 -46.74 -29.59
CA ILE A 640 -53.15 -46.51 -29.56
C ILE A 640 -53.85 -47.85 -29.27
N GLU A 641 -54.26 -48.08 -28.03
CA GLU A 641 -55.10 -49.23 -27.67
C GLU A 641 -56.55 -49.03 -28.11
N THR A 642 -56.91 -49.40 -29.35
CA THR A 642 -58.31 -49.43 -29.79
C THR A 642 -59.04 -50.66 -29.25
N THR A 643 -59.85 -50.49 -28.21
CA THR A 643 -60.91 -51.46 -27.86
C THR A 643 -62.28 -50.96 -28.35
N VAL A 644 -63.13 -51.89 -28.79
CA VAL A 644 -64.53 -51.67 -29.25
C VAL A 644 -65.44 -51.06 -28.14
N ALA A 645 -64.92 -50.87 -26.93
CA ALA A 645 -65.63 -50.28 -25.79
C ALA A 645 -65.84 -48.76 -25.88
N ASP A 646 -65.11 -48.03 -26.74
CA ASP A 646 -65.22 -46.56 -26.80
C ASP A 646 -66.34 -46.00 -27.71
N TRP A 647 -67.01 -46.84 -28.53
CA TRP A 647 -68.16 -46.41 -29.33
C TRP A 647 -69.54 -46.74 -28.72
N GLU A 648 -69.62 -47.72 -27.82
CA GLU A 648 -70.87 -47.94 -27.07
C GLU A 648 -71.19 -46.77 -26.12
N ASN A 649 -70.17 -46.03 -25.66
CA ASN A 649 -70.33 -44.93 -24.71
C ASN A 649 -70.47 -43.52 -25.32
N LYS A 650 -70.18 -43.31 -26.61
CA LYS A 650 -70.11 -41.95 -27.20
C LYS A 650 -71.14 -41.59 -28.28
N PHE A 651 -71.86 -42.55 -28.89
CA PHE A 651 -73.00 -42.24 -29.78
C PHE A 651 -74.30 -42.93 -29.31
N LEU A 652 -75.19 -42.14 -28.73
CA LEU A 652 -76.43 -42.58 -28.11
C LEU A 652 -77.63 -42.16 -28.98
N PHE A 653 -78.58 -43.08 -29.18
CA PHE A 653 -79.89 -42.72 -29.72
C PHE A 653 -81.01 -43.51 -29.05
N ASP A 654 -82.17 -42.88 -28.90
CA ASP A 654 -83.37 -43.50 -28.35
C ASP A 654 -84.65 -43.10 -29.10
N VAL A 655 -85.73 -43.84 -28.84
CA VAL A 655 -87.06 -43.60 -29.43
C VAL A 655 -88.10 -43.46 -28.32
N PHE A 656 -88.81 -42.32 -28.30
CA PHE A 656 -89.81 -42.04 -27.26
C PHE A 656 -91.00 -41.22 -27.80
N PRO A 657 -92.25 -41.50 -27.38
CA PRO A 657 -92.65 -42.61 -26.52
C PRO A 657 -92.59 -43.96 -27.25
N ASN A 658 -92.36 -45.03 -26.51
CA ASN A 658 -92.39 -46.41 -27.01
C ASN A 658 -93.03 -47.32 -25.95
N PRO A 659 -94.30 -47.75 -26.10
CA PRO A 659 -95.12 -47.70 -27.31
C PRO A 659 -95.69 -46.30 -27.67
N ALA A 660 -95.93 -46.01 -28.95
CA ALA A 660 -96.49 -44.75 -29.46
C ALA A 660 -97.86 -44.93 -30.16
N GLU A 661 -98.69 -43.88 -30.20
CA GLU A 661 -99.97 -43.84 -30.95
C GLU A 661 -99.77 -43.31 -32.38
N GLY A 662 -98.67 -43.68 -33.03
CA GLY A 662 -98.33 -43.27 -34.39
C GLY A 662 -97.24 -42.19 -34.46
N ARG A 663 -97.16 -41.25 -33.51
CA ARG A 663 -96.11 -40.22 -33.47
C ARG A 663 -95.09 -40.46 -32.36
N PHE A 664 -93.81 -40.33 -32.69
CA PHE A 664 -92.71 -40.45 -31.72
C PHE A 664 -91.49 -39.65 -32.17
N ASN A 665 -90.56 -39.43 -31.25
CA ASN A 665 -89.31 -38.74 -31.51
C ASN A 665 -88.14 -39.72 -31.48
N ILE A 666 -87.17 -39.49 -32.37
CA ILE A 666 -85.84 -40.09 -32.31
C ILE A 666 -84.92 -39.05 -31.70
N VAL A 667 -84.32 -39.37 -30.56
CA VAL A 667 -83.38 -38.50 -29.83
C VAL A 667 -81.98 -39.03 -30.06
N MET A 668 -81.02 -38.18 -30.42
CA MET A 668 -79.65 -38.61 -30.67
C MET A 668 -78.58 -37.61 -30.23
N SER A 669 -77.41 -38.13 -29.86
CA SER A 669 -76.19 -37.35 -29.66
C SER A 669 -75.67 -36.72 -30.97
N PRO A 670 -74.80 -35.68 -30.92
CA PRO A 670 -74.23 -35.05 -32.11
C PRO A 670 -73.57 -36.07 -33.03
N SER A 671 -73.73 -35.90 -34.34
CA SER A 671 -73.13 -36.75 -35.37
C SER A 671 -72.08 -35.99 -36.17
N ASN A 672 -70.86 -36.52 -36.28
CA ASN A 672 -69.83 -36.03 -37.21
C ASN A 672 -70.20 -36.38 -38.66
N GLY A 673 -71.21 -35.68 -39.20
CA GLY A 673 -71.76 -35.87 -40.54
C GLY A 673 -73.22 -36.35 -40.55
N PRO A 674 -73.84 -36.45 -41.74
CA PRO A 674 -75.24 -36.82 -41.88
C PRO A 674 -75.49 -38.31 -41.58
N VAL A 675 -76.51 -38.58 -40.79
CA VAL A 675 -77.00 -39.92 -40.47
C VAL A 675 -78.34 -40.20 -41.16
N ASN A 676 -78.51 -41.44 -41.61
CA ASN A 676 -79.71 -41.91 -42.29
C ASN A 676 -80.59 -42.66 -41.28
N ILE A 677 -81.81 -42.16 -41.09
CA ILE A 677 -82.88 -42.80 -40.34
C ILE A 677 -83.74 -43.57 -41.33
N ARG A 678 -83.96 -44.86 -41.08
CA ARG A 678 -84.86 -45.73 -41.84
C ARG A 678 -85.72 -46.55 -40.89
N ILE A 679 -87.01 -46.64 -41.17
CA ILE A 679 -87.94 -47.40 -40.34
C ILE A 679 -88.61 -48.47 -41.19
N PHE A 680 -88.58 -49.70 -40.69
CA PHE A 680 -89.12 -50.87 -41.35
C PHE A 680 -90.25 -51.49 -40.53
N ASN A 681 -91.29 -52.01 -41.20
CA ASN A 681 -92.26 -52.88 -40.55
C ASN A 681 -91.66 -54.29 -40.26
N ILE A 682 -92.37 -55.16 -39.53
CA ILE A 682 -91.88 -56.52 -39.22
C ILE A 682 -91.62 -57.40 -40.45
N GLN A 683 -92.23 -57.09 -41.60
CA GLN A 683 -91.98 -57.79 -42.87
C GLN A 683 -90.73 -57.25 -43.59
N GLY A 684 -90.04 -56.23 -43.06
CA GLY A 684 -88.85 -55.63 -43.63
C GLY A 684 -89.11 -54.57 -44.71
N GLN A 685 -90.36 -54.15 -44.91
CA GLN A 685 -90.69 -53.05 -45.82
C GLN A 685 -90.36 -51.70 -45.18
N LEU A 686 -89.66 -50.83 -45.92
CA LEU A 686 -89.35 -49.47 -45.51
C LEU A 686 -90.61 -48.61 -45.52
N VAL A 687 -91.00 -48.06 -44.37
CA VAL A 687 -92.19 -47.21 -44.20
C VAL A 687 -91.83 -45.74 -43.98
N TYR A 688 -90.60 -45.44 -43.56
CA TYR A 688 -90.11 -44.07 -43.41
C TYR A 688 -88.60 -44.00 -43.64
N GLN A 689 -88.13 -42.94 -44.29
CA GLN A 689 -86.72 -42.59 -44.29
C GLN A 689 -86.52 -41.07 -44.19
N ASN A 690 -85.45 -40.67 -43.52
CA ASN A 690 -84.98 -39.30 -43.51
C ASN A 690 -83.46 -39.26 -43.28
N GLN A 691 -82.78 -38.22 -43.76
CA GLN A 691 -81.36 -37.99 -43.48
C GLN A 691 -81.25 -36.71 -42.66
N VAL A 692 -80.55 -36.79 -41.53
CA VAL A 692 -80.43 -35.68 -40.58
C VAL A 692 -78.98 -35.51 -40.15
N VAL A 693 -78.62 -34.33 -39.69
CA VAL A 693 -77.35 -34.08 -38.97
C VAL A 693 -77.76 -33.66 -37.58
N SER A 694 -77.31 -34.39 -36.56
CA SER A 694 -77.47 -33.93 -35.18
C SER A 694 -76.28 -33.07 -34.81
N THR A 695 -76.52 -31.83 -34.42
CA THR A 695 -75.44 -30.88 -34.05
C THR A 695 -75.30 -30.69 -32.55
N GLN A 696 -76.28 -31.16 -31.77
CA GLN A 696 -76.38 -30.97 -30.34
C GLN A 696 -76.85 -32.25 -29.63
N TRP A 697 -76.51 -32.38 -28.35
CA TRP A 697 -76.97 -33.52 -27.54
C TRP A 697 -78.48 -33.46 -27.34
N ASP A 698 -79.14 -34.62 -27.40
CA ASP A 698 -80.59 -34.81 -27.27
C ASP A 698 -81.47 -34.09 -28.31
N GLU A 699 -80.91 -33.84 -29.50
CA GLU A 699 -81.69 -33.30 -30.62
C GLU A 699 -82.80 -34.28 -31.04
N GLN A 700 -84.03 -33.77 -31.15
CA GLN A 700 -85.22 -34.60 -31.36
C GLN A 700 -85.74 -34.46 -32.78
N PHE A 701 -85.88 -35.61 -33.46
CA PHE A 701 -86.47 -35.70 -34.79
C PHE A 701 -87.81 -36.41 -34.70
N GLN A 702 -88.89 -35.69 -34.96
CA GLN A 702 -90.24 -36.24 -34.91
C GLN A 702 -90.53 -37.09 -36.14
N VAL A 703 -91.14 -38.24 -35.90
CA VAL A 703 -91.62 -39.20 -36.91
C VAL A 703 -93.12 -39.41 -36.70
N ASP A 704 -93.88 -39.38 -37.79
CA ASP A 704 -95.31 -39.67 -37.81
C ASP A 704 -95.61 -40.89 -38.68
N LEU A 705 -96.00 -41.99 -38.04
CA LEU A 705 -96.50 -43.23 -38.61
C LEU A 705 -97.97 -43.47 -38.25
N SER A 706 -98.75 -42.43 -37.94
CA SER A 706 -100.16 -42.58 -37.51
C SER A 706 -101.08 -43.22 -38.55
N ASN A 707 -100.67 -43.22 -39.83
CA ASN A 707 -101.39 -43.85 -40.93
C ASN A 707 -100.92 -45.30 -41.20
N GLU A 708 -99.88 -45.77 -40.51
CA GLU A 708 -99.38 -47.13 -40.65
C GLU A 708 -100.13 -48.11 -39.74
N THR A 709 -100.03 -49.41 -40.03
CA THR A 709 -100.71 -50.44 -39.24
C THR A 709 -100.13 -50.58 -37.82
N LYS A 710 -101.00 -50.82 -36.84
CA LYS A 710 -100.58 -51.06 -35.45
C LYS A 710 -99.68 -52.31 -35.38
N GLY A 711 -98.48 -52.19 -34.82
CA GLY A 711 -97.47 -53.25 -34.87
C GLY A 711 -96.07 -52.81 -34.41
N ILE A 712 -95.10 -53.73 -34.47
CA ILE A 712 -93.69 -53.45 -34.15
C ILE A 712 -92.97 -52.94 -35.41
N TYR A 713 -92.15 -51.91 -35.23
CA TYR A 713 -91.30 -51.34 -36.26
C TYR A 713 -89.83 -51.32 -35.79
N LEU A 714 -88.91 -51.40 -36.73
CA LEU A 714 -87.46 -51.32 -36.50
C LEU A 714 -86.96 -49.97 -37.00
N VAL A 715 -86.51 -49.11 -36.09
CA VAL A 715 -85.87 -47.83 -36.36
C VAL A 715 -84.37 -48.06 -36.46
N GLN A 716 -83.82 -47.92 -37.67
CA GLN A 716 -82.42 -48.06 -37.97
C GLN A 716 -81.81 -46.68 -38.23
N VAL A 717 -80.68 -46.40 -37.57
CA VAL A 717 -79.87 -45.19 -37.80
C VAL A 717 -78.48 -45.63 -38.28
N SER A 718 -78.05 -45.13 -39.43
CA SER A 718 -76.74 -45.45 -40.03
C SER A 718 -75.95 -44.21 -40.44
N GLY A 719 -74.63 -44.27 -40.31
CA GLY A 719 -73.71 -43.21 -40.75
C GLY A 719 -72.31 -43.76 -41.03
N ASN A 720 -71.33 -42.86 -41.19
CA ASN A 720 -69.94 -43.19 -41.57
C ASN A 720 -69.23 -44.21 -40.64
N HIS A 721 -69.80 -44.47 -39.46
CA HIS A 721 -69.18 -45.28 -38.41
C HIS A 721 -70.01 -46.51 -38.01
N GLY A 722 -71.09 -46.85 -38.74
CA GLY A 722 -71.87 -48.08 -38.52
C GLY A 722 -73.40 -47.92 -38.54
N VAL A 723 -74.11 -48.95 -38.08
CA VAL A 723 -75.58 -49.04 -38.09
C VAL A 723 -76.09 -49.49 -36.72
N LYS A 724 -76.99 -48.74 -36.09
CA LYS A 724 -77.72 -49.18 -34.89
C LYS A 724 -79.23 -49.29 -35.16
N THR A 725 -79.90 -50.23 -34.50
CA THR A 725 -81.33 -50.48 -34.68
C THR A 725 -82.04 -50.59 -33.33
N LYS A 726 -83.16 -49.87 -33.14
CA LYS A 726 -84.07 -50.02 -32.00
C LYS A 726 -85.47 -50.40 -32.46
N ARG A 727 -86.20 -51.12 -31.62
CA ARG A 727 -87.60 -51.48 -31.87
C ARG A 727 -88.55 -50.43 -31.29
N ILE A 728 -89.63 -50.13 -31.99
CA ILE A 728 -90.76 -49.34 -31.47
C ILE A 728 -92.08 -50.06 -31.70
N LEU A 729 -93.01 -49.97 -30.74
CA LEU A 729 -94.37 -50.50 -30.87
C LEU A 729 -95.34 -49.35 -31.16
N ILE A 730 -96.06 -49.42 -32.27
CA ILE A 730 -97.18 -48.53 -32.60
C ILE A 730 -98.50 -49.22 -32.18
N LYS A 731 -99.26 -48.58 -31.29
CA LYS A 731 -100.43 -49.18 -30.63
C LYS A 731 -101.77 -48.84 -31.25
#